data_AF-A0A257JPM0-F1
#
_entry.id   AF-A0A257JPM0-F1
#
_cell.length_a   1.000
_cell.length_b   1.000
_cell.length_c   1.000
_cell.angle_alpha   90.00
_cell.angle_beta   90.00
_cell.angle_gamma   90.00
#
_symmetry.space_group_name_H-M   'P 1'
#
loop_
_entity.id
_entity.type
_entity.pdbx_description
1 polymer ?
#
loop_
_entity_poly.entity_id
_entity_poly.type
_entity_poly.pdbx_seq_one_letter_code
_entity_poly.pdbx_strand_id
1 'polypeptide(L)'
;MENDIKAGLARPDTERIETERPATERPKEYFSVRLTLSAAAQEFEDPRQAGEAFFRADPAERPSVAHINGNTARTMARTEIHGAHESGETRYFKSLPDSHAPDAEFRAGFLNAMEASLTERLGKVEWGKDGPAVTERLDTGLRDDLEAFARRAPEKAAALWADHSDAVPPGPTLRAAVQAREEVADREVAAYQDALAESPAIIATGDWVTTDANVGLRPVAVATDRGVHTGYEASLPGGENELTVSDRTFQNSREALRHAYDFYEGGEEGLELAVKRAAEMDRELVEEPDRGPEGLVLEHRPQPEFARPETAIYSGENAQLVLTLGQDTETTRDLAERLVADPEFRKVVADHIPDAQATLGTGRFVDGEGSSGFLPDELLAVTSYARDGGAEVLAKFPDEGPLSEALAKHLAQSPVMAAYADEERQRSDFASDPARAISTWVAQSNAQIDRLPKDAQGDLRAEMQGIATEATAAFGLDRQQAEIEAPPRSTLYSTSIGASYLNVAGTEKELQDGAGEKLQLILRMVASTTRIDPEKIRQRLETGAANAHEEEAWVKSDIAEVAKYHGFDLGSQQGRNSAAEQLDRFYERAAELIHSARGIVGERSPDPLVEALGSLARVHASQGSVAFRNENQAKDFAEEMKERYGANVLKDIAAGRTEALAKDVPDPAARAAMAVAVVSAAKEHPSLGLSAHEAEAAERRMVTQAAARPPEHARAHSHDRNQDREF
;
A
#
# COMPACT_ATOMS: atom_id res chain seq x y z
N MET A 1 -60.88 55.76 21.68
CA MET A 1 -62.29 56.17 21.48
C MET A 1 -62.29 57.35 20.54
N GLU A 2 -63.30 57.38 19.67
CA GLU A 2 -63.53 58.33 18.57
C GLU A 2 -63.37 59.81 18.90
N ASN A 3 -62.99 60.59 17.89
CA ASN A 3 -63.73 61.74 17.32
C ASN A 3 -62.73 62.56 16.47
N ASP A 4 -62.66 62.45 15.14
CA ASP A 4 -63.64 62.78 14.09
C ASP A 4 -63.67 64.29 13.75
N ILE A 5 -63.84 64.57 12.44
CA ILE A 5 -64.29 65.81 11.78
C ILE A 5 -63.26 66.71 11.06
N LYS A 6 -63.20 66.45 9.74
CA LYS A 6 -63.35 67.35 8.56
C LYS A 6 -62.25 68.31 8.07
N ALA A 7 -61.81 67.96 6.86
CA ALA A 7 -61.96 68.67 5.58
C ALA A 7 -61.12 69.92 5.26
N GLY A 8 -60.27 69.74 4.23
CA GLY A 8 -60.19 70.63 3.08
C GLY A 8 -58.86 71.36 2.88
N LEU A 9 -58.07 70.95 1.87
CA LEU A 9 -57.36 71.84 0.91
C LEU A 9 -56.51 71.00 -0.07
N ALA A 10 -56.39 71.52 -1.29
CA ALA A 10 -55.98 70.82 -2.49
C ALA A 10 -54.57 71.21 -2.99
N ARG A 11 -53.90 70.23 -3.63
CA ARG A 11 -52.95 70.28 -4.78
C ARG A 11 -51.52 70.86 -4.58
N PRO A 12 -50.49 70.45 -5.38
CA PRO A 12 -50.60 70.00 -6.77
C PRO A 12 -49.85 68.71 -7.18
N ASP A 13 -50.09 68.40 -8.46
CA ASP A 13 -49.68 67.26 -9.27
C ASP A 13 -48.17 67.02 -9.38
N THR A 14 -47.80 65.75 -9.55
CA THR A 14 -46.81 65.39 -10.57
C THR A 14 -47.39 64.24 -11.37
N GLU A 15 -47.77 64.57 -12.60
CA GLU A 15 -48.28 63.67 -13.63
C GLU A 15 -47.32 62.48 -13.81
N ARG A 16 -47.76 61.27 -13.44
CA ARG A 16 -47.21 60.05 -14.02
C ARG A 16 -47.90 59.86 -15.36
N ILE A 17 -47.25 60.39 -16.39
CA ILE A 17 -47.48 60.05 -17.79
C ILE A 17 -47.50 58.52 -17.91
N GLU A 18 -48.61 58.00 -18.41
CA GLU A 18 -48.70 56.68 -19.03
C GLU A 18 -47.59 56.56 -20.06
N THR A 19 -46.53 55.84 -19.70
CA THR A 19 -45.64 55.23 -20.69
C THR A 19 -45.96 53.77 -20.62
N GLU A 20 -46.49 53.24 -21.72
CA GLU A 20 -46.73 51.82 -21.95
C GLU A 20 -45.59 50.99 -21.33
N ARG A 21 -45.89 50.23 -20.27
CA ARG A 21 -45.14 49.03 -19.95
C ARG A 21 -46.04 47.84 -20.25
N PRO A 22 -45.62 46.96 -21.16
CA PRO A 22 -46.47 45.91 -21.69
C PRO A 22 -46.86 44.92 -20.60
N ALA A 23 -48.00 44.28 -20.83
CA ALA A 23 -48.62 43.31 -19.94
C ALA A 23 -47.65 42.19 -19.52
N THR A 24 -47.48 42.06 -18.20
CA THR A 24 -47.29 40.81 -17.44
C THR A 24 -46.12 39.90 -17.84
N GLU A 25 -44.90 40.30 -17.50
CA GLU A 25 -43.89 39.31 -17.07
C GLU A 25 -44.26 38.82 -15.67
N ARG A 26 -44.44 37.50 -15.52
CA ARG A 26 -44.64 36.87 -14.20
C ARG A 26 -43.43 37.21 -13.30
N PRO A 27 -43.62 37.52 -12.01
CA PRO A 27 -42.48 37.77 -11.12
C PRO A 27 -41.63 36.51 -11.04
N LYS A 28 -40.33 36.63 -11.38
CA LYS A 28 -39.35 35.53 -11.29
C LYS A 28 -39.32 35.00 -9.86
N GLU A 29 -39.18 33.68 -9.71
CA GLU A 29 -38.95 33.03 -8.41
C GLU A 29 -37.52 33.34 -7.95
N TYR A 30 -37.34 33.74 -6.68
CA TYR A 30 -36.03 34.02 -6.11
C TYR A 30 -36.02 33.89 -4.57
N PHE A 31 -34.81 33.86 -4.02
CA PHE A 31 -34.53 33.71 -2.60
C PHE A 31 -33.80 34.96 -2.10
N SER A 32 -34.37 35.63 -1.11
CA SER A 32 -33.78 36.84 -0.53
C SER A 32 -33.18 36.53 0.85
N VAL A 33 -31.86 36.68 0.99
CA VAL A 33 -31.16 36.63 2.27
C VAL A 33 -31.06 38.06 2.79
N ARG A 34 -31.76 38.34 3.90
CA ARG A 34 -31.84 39.68 4.50
C ARG A 34 -31.16 39.70 5.86
N LEU A 35 -30.23 40.62 6.03
CA LEU A 35 -29.61 40.97 7.30
C LEU A 35 -30.55 41.93 8.05
N THR A 36 -31.00 41.53 9.24
CA THR A 36 -32.08 42.24 9.94
C THR A 36 -31.60 43.55 10.55
N LEU A 37 -30.35 43.61 11.03
CA LEU A 37 -29.82 44.80 11.71
C LEU A 37 -29.35 45.87 10.72
N SER A 38 -28.55 45.49 9.73
CA SER A 38 -28.06 46.38 8.67
C SER A 38 -29.08 46.67 7.57
N ALA A 39 -30.20 45.93 7.53
CA ALA A 39 -31.22 45.98 6.48
C ALA A 39 -30.70 45.68 5.05
N ALA A 40 -29.48 45.14 4.92
CA ALA A 40 -28.95 44.67 3.64
C ALA A 40 -29.70 43.41 3.17
N ALA A 41 -29.88 43.27 1.87
CA ALA A 41 -30.51 42.10 1.27
C ALA A 41 -29.77 41.69 0.00
N GLN A 42 -29.63 40.37 -0.21
CA GLN A 42 -29.08 39.78 -1.42
C GLN A 42 -30.08 38.78 -1.99
N GLU A 43 -30.27 38.82 -3.30
CA GLU A 43 -31.21 37.98 -4.03
C GLU A 43 -30.47 36.90 -4.82
N PHE A 44 -31.02 35.69 -4.83
CA PHE A 44 -30.46 34.52 -5.48
C PHE A 44 -31.55 33.82 -6.28
N GLU A 45 -31.25 33.40 -7.51
CA GLU A 45 -32.14 32.54 -8.29
C GLU A 45 -31.98 31.06 -7.89
N ASP A 46 -30.79 30.66 -7.41
CA ASP A 46 -30.49 29.29 -6.97
C ASP A 46 -30.67 29.13 -5.45
N PRO A 47 -31.55 28.22 -4.98
CA PRO A 47 -31.73 27.94 -3.56
C PRO A 47 -30.45 27.45 -2.87
N ARG A 48 -29.56 26.73 -3.56
CA ARG A 48 -28.29 26.23 -3.00
C ARG A 48 -27.37 27.40 -2.63
N GLN A 49 -27.23 28.36 -3.54
CA GLN A 49 -26.43 29.57 -3.31
C GLN A 49 -27.02 30.43 -2.18
N ALA A 50 -28.36 30.52 -2.09
CA ALA A 50 -29.02 31.18 -0.97
C ALA A 50 -28.74 30.48 0.37
N GLY A 51 -28.70 29.15 0.38
CA GLY A 51 -28.34 28.35 1.55
C GLY A 51 -26.90 28.57 2.02
N GLU A 52 -25.96 28.58 1.07
CA GLU A 52 -24.54 28.89 1.31
C GLU A 52 -24.35 30.32 1.85
N ALA A 53 -24.99 31.31 1.20
CA ALA A 53 -24.94 32.70 1.64
C ALA A 53 -25.56 32.89 3.03
N PHE A 54 -26.67 32.20 3.32
CA PHE A 54 -27.29 32.21 4.64
C PHE A 54 -26.39 31.59 5.71
N PHE A 55 -25.64 30.53 5.41
CA PHE A 55 -24.63 29.97 6.32
C PHE A 55 -23.52 30.98 6.61
N ARG A 56 -22.96 31.62 5.58
CA ARG A 56 -21.84 32.56 5.71
C ARG A 56 -22.19 33.90 6.34
N ALA A 57 -23.44 34.34 6.26
CA ALA A 57 -23.88 35.59 6.85
C ALA A 57 -23.60 35.65 8.36
N ASP A 58 -23.12 36.78 8.87
CA ASP A 58 -22.86 36.95 10.30
C ASP A 58 -24.14 36.67 11.12
N PRO A 59 -24.13 35.70 12.05
CA PRO A 59 -25.30 35.40 12.87
C PRO A 59 -25.75 36.58 13.75
N ALA A 60 -24.84 37.50 14.13
CA ALA A 60 -25.18 38.69 14.91
C ALA A 60 -26.08 39.67 14.14
N GLU A 61 -25.98 39.70 12.80
CA GLU A 61 -26.86 40.47 11.90
C GLU A 61 -28.29 39.89 11.81
N ARG A 62 -28.51 38.72 12.44
CA ARG A 62 -29.77 37.97 12.46
C ARG A 62 -30.33 37.76 11.05
N PRO A 63 -29.58 37.07 10.15
CA PRO A 63 -30.04 36.84 8.80
C PRO A 63 -31.37 36.07 8.79
N SER A 64 -32.18 36.33 7.77
CA SER A 64 -33.38 35.58 7.45
C SER A 64 -33.48 35.37 5.95
N VAL A 65 -34.11 34.26 5.55
CA VAL A 65 -34.29 33.93 4.14
C VAL A 65 -35.78 33.92 3.82
N ALA A 66 -36.16 34.65 2.79
CA ALA A 66 -37.49 34.61 2.22
C ALA A 66 -37.45 33.98 0.81
N HIS A 67 -38.37 33.06 0.55
CA HIS A 67 -38.67 32.58 -0.79
C HIS A 67 -39.78 33.43 -1.37
N ILE A 68 -39.52 34.06 -2.50
CA ILE A 68 -40.49 34.87 -3.24
C ILE A 68 -40.79 34.15 -4.56
N ASN A 69 -42.05 33.78 -4.75
CA ASN A 69 -42.54 33.19 -5.99
C ASN A 69 -43.81 33.93 -6.40
N GLY A 70 -43.71 34.72 -7.48
CA GLY A 70 -44.83 35.54 -7.93
C GLY A 70 -45.24 36.58 -6.89
N ASN A 71 -46.51 36.52 -6.47
CA ASN A 71 -47.08 37.38 -5.41
C ASN A 71 -47.02 36.74 -4.02
N THR A 72 -46.37 35.57 -3.89
CA THR A 72 -46.26 34.86 -2.62
C THR A 72 -44.86 35.00 -2.04
N ALA A 73 -44.77 35.28 -0.75
CA ALA A 73 -43.51 35.30 -0.01
C ALA A 73 -43.65 34.45 1.25
N ARG A 74 -42.67 33.59 1.52
CA ARG A 74 -42.58 32.81 2.76
C ARG A 74 -41.21 32.96 3.39
N THR A 75 -41.16 33.02 4.71
CA THR A 75 -39.89 32.90 5.44
C THR A 75 -39.46 31.44 5.43
N MET A 76 -38.31 31.14 4.83
CA MET A 76 -37.69 29.81 4.80
C MET A 76 -36.83 29.56 6.03
N ALA A 77 -35.97 30.50 6.37
CA ALA A 77 -34.98 30.32 7.41
C ALA A 77 -34.80 31.61 8.21
N ARG A 78 -34.40 31.50 9.46
CA ARG A 78 -34.11 32.65 10.34
C ARG A 78 -33.06 32.30 11.36
N THR A 79 -32.36 33.32 11.85
CA THR A 79 -31.47 33.20 13.01
C THR A 79 -32.21 33.50 14.31
N GLU A 80 -32.17 32.53 15.21
CA GLU A 80 -32.77 32.56 16.54
C GLU A 80 -31.67 32.65 17.61
N ILE A 81 -32.02 33.11 18.82
CA ILE A 81 -31.10 33.20 19.95
C ILE A 81 -31.44 32.07 20.92
N HIS A 82 -30.47 31.20 21.18
CA HIS A 82 -30.60 30.00 22.02
C HIS A 82 -29.76 30.15 23.31
N GLY A 83 -29.89 31.30 23.97
CA GLY A 83 -29.20 31.62 25.23
C GLY A 83 -27.79 32.19 25.03
N ALA A 84 -26.91 31.97 26.01
CA ALA A 84 -25.52 32.41 25.99
C ALA A 84 -24.57 31.25 26.38
N HIS A 85 -23.33 31.29 25.90
CA HIS A 85 -22.24 30.43 26.32
C HIS A 85 -21.80 30.77 27.75
N GLU A 86 -21.04 29.87 28.39
CA GLU A 86 -20.45 30.12 29.72
C GLU A 86 -19.51 31.33 29.75
N SER A 87 -18.93 31.68 28.59
CA SER A 87 -18.13 32.89 28.37
C SER A 87 -18.96 34.19 28.31
N GLY A 88 -20.29 34.11 28.29
CA GLY A 88 -21.21 35.24 28.13
C GLY A 88 -21.56 35.59 26.68
N GLU A 89 -20.99 34.90 25.70
CA GLU A 89 -21.28 35.11 24.27
C GLU A 89 -22.67 34.61 23.89
N THR A 90 -23.38 35.31 22.99
CA THR A 90 -24.74 34.92 22.57
C THR A 90 -24.71 33.69 21.66
N ARG A 91 -25.53 32.68 21.96
CA ARG A 91 -25.69 31.48 21.12
C ARG A 91 -26.72 31.74 20.03
N TYR A 92 -26.27 31.69 18.78
CA TYR A 92 -27.14 31.85 17.62
C TYR A 92 -27.44 30.50 16.97
N PHE A 93 -28.68 30.31 16.56
CA PHE A 93 -29.13 29.12 15.85
C PHE A 93 -29.79 29.50 14.53
N LYS A 94 -29.28 28.96 13.42
CA LYS A 94 -29.88 29.14 12.09
C LYS A 94 -30.84 28.00 11.79
N SER A 95 -32.14 28.31 11.66
CA SER A 95 -33.16 27.33 11.31
C SER A 95 -33.02 26.89 9.86
N LEU A 96 -33.36 25.63 9.57
CA LEU A 96 -33.42 25.12 8.20
C LEU A 96 -34.85 24.70 7.86
N PRO A 97 -35.34 25.03 6.66
CA PRO A 97 -36.67 24.64 6.22
C PRO A 97 -36.70 23.17 5.79
N ASP A 98 -37.83 22.48 5.95
CA ASP A 98 -38.00 21.06 5.60
C ASP A 98 -39.27 20.73 4.80
N SER A 99 -40.12 21.73 4.53
CA SER A 99 -41.52 21.49 4.21
C SER A 99 -41.88 21.62 2.72
N HIS A 100 -41.02 22.17 1.86
CA HIS A 100 -41.29 22.46 0.45
C HIS A 100 -40.14 22.05 -0.48
N ALA A 101 -40.43 21.87 -1.77
CA ALA A 101 -39.47 21.41 -2.78
C ALA A 101 -38.11 22.15 -2.80
N PRO A 102 -38.03 23.50 -2.83
CA PRO A 102 -36.74 24.19 -2.85
C PRO A 102 -35.97 24.12 -1.52
N ASP A 103 -36.61 23.65 -0.44
CA ASP A 103 -35.99 23.55 0.88
C ASP A 103 -34.86 22.52 0.88
N ALA A 104 -35.00 21.43 0.13
CA ALA A 104 -33.97 20.38 0.05
C ALA A 104 -32.67 20.90 -0.53
N GLU A 105 -32.74 21.66 -1.62
CA GLU A 105 -31.58 22.25 -2.28
C GLU A 105 -30.96 23.37 -1.42
N PHE A 106 -31.79 24.21 -0.80
CA PHE A 106 -31.33 25.20 0.16
C PHE A 106 -30.58 24.57 1.34
N ARG A 107 -31.12 23.48 1.92
CA ARG A 107 -30.46 22.72 2.98
C ARG A 107 -29.13 22.13 2.50
N ALA A 108 -29.08 21.57 1.29
CA ALA A 108 -27.86 21.01 0.73
C ALA A 108 -26.76 22.09 0.60
N GLY A 109 -27.09 23.26 0.07
CA GLY A 109 -26.14 24.39 -0.03
C GLY A 109 -25.63 24.85 1.34
N PHE A 110 -26.53 24.97 2.32
CA PHE A 110 -26.17 25.32 3.70
C PHE A 110 -25.23 24.26 4.33
N LEU A 111 -25.58 22.98 4.22
CA LEU A 111 -24.82 21.88 4.84
C LEU A 111 -23.46 21.69 4.19
N ASN A 112 -23.34 21.84 2.86
CA ASN A 112 -22.06 21.78 2.18
C ASN A 112 -21.13 22.94 2.60
N ALA A 113 -21.67 24.13 2.77
CA ALA A 113 -20.91 25.28 3.26
C ALA A 113 -20.44 25.09 4.72
N MET A 114 -21.30 24.49 5.55
CA MET A 114 -20.98 24.11 6.93
C MET A 114 -19.90 23.03 6.99
N GLU A 115 -20.02 21.98 6.19
CA GLU A 115 -19.03 20.90 6.06
C GLU A 115 -17.66 21.47 5.67
N ALA A 116 -17.58 22.28 4.61
CA ALA A 116 -16.33 22.91 4.17
C ALA A 116 -15.70 23.81 5.26
N SER A 117 -16.52 24.59 5.98
CA SER A 117 -16.03 25.43 7.08
C SER A 117 -15.52 24.60 8.26
N LEU A 118 -16.18 23.50 8.59
CA LEU A 118 -15.77 22.58 9.64
C LEU A 118 -14.46 21.88 9.28
N THR A 119 -14.33 21.36 8.05
CA THR A 119 -13.09 20.77 7.53
C THR A 119 -11.91 21.74 7.64
N GLU A 120 -12.09 22.98 7.17
CA GLU A 120 -11.03 23.99 7.24
C GLU A 120 -10.62 24.32 8.67
N ARG A 121 -11.60 24.45 9.58
CA ARG A 121 -11.34 24.79 10.99
C ARG A 121 -10.71 23.63 11.75
N LEU A 122 -11.16 22.40 11.56
CA LEU A 122 -10.57 21.20 12.15
C LEU A 122 -9.14 20.96 11.67
N GLY A 123 -8.85 21.23 10.39
CA GLY A 123 -7.50 21.14 9.85
C GLY A 123 -6.50 22.12 10.46
N LYS A 124 -6.97 23.21 11.08
CA LYS A 124 -6.13 24.19 11.79
C LYS A 124 -5.94 23.86 13.28
N VAL A 125 -6.63 22.86 13.81
CA VAL A 125 -6.48 22.42 15.20
C VAL A 125 -5.22 21.57 15.33
N GLU A 126 -4.35 21.88 16.29
CA GLU A 126 -3.16 21.06 16.56
C GLU A 126 -3.52 19.83 17.39
N TRP A 127 -3.22 18.64 16.85
CA TRP A 127 -3.50 17.34 17.46
C TRP A 127 -2.23 16.73 18.06
N GLY A 128 -1.82 17.17 19.26
CA GLY A 128 -0.69 16.62 20.01
C GLY A 128 -1.08 15.79 21.25
N LYS A 129 -0.25 14.79 21.60
CA LYS A 129 -0.41 13.87 22.75
C LYS A 129 -0.16 14.50 24.14
N ASP A 130 0.58 15.61 24.23
CA ASP A 130 1.08 16.15 25.51
C ASP A 130 0.53 17.56 25.87
N GLY A 131 -0.63 17.94 25.33
CA GLY A 131 -1.28 19.24 25.61
C GLY A 131 -2.67 19.10 26.26
N PRO A 132 -3.31 20.22 26.67
CA PRO A 132 -4.67 20.24 27.21
C PRO A 132 -5.66 19.44 26.36
N ALA A 133 -6.71 18.90 27.00
CA ALA A 133 -7.66 17.99 26.38
C ALA A 133 -8.23 18.57 25.08
N VAL A 134 -8.50 17.71 24.08
CA VAL A 134 -9.02 18.12 22.76
C VAL A 134 -10.22 19.07 22.86
N THR A 135 -11.09 18.86 23.85
CA THR A 135 -12.23 19.75 24.09
C THR A 135 -11.77 21.19 24.36
N GLU A 136 -10.65 21.42 25.05
CA GLU A 136 -10.11 22.75 25.37
C GLU A 136 -9.49 23.47 24.15
N ARG A 137 -9.10 22.74 23.09
CA ARG A 137 -8.53 23.31 21.84
C ARG A 137 -9.59 23.80 20.87
N LEU A 138 -10.75 23.13 20.85
CA LEU A 138 -11.87 23.55 20.02
C LEU A 138 -12.48 24.82 20.59
N ASP A 139 -12.61 25.88 19.80
CA ASP A 139 -13.37 27.06 20.21
C ASP A 139 -14.85 26.71 20.45
N THR A 140 -15.55 27.48 21.28
CA THR A 140 -16.95 27.24 21.63
C THR A 140 -17.88 27.21 20.43
N GLY A 141 -17.58 27.99 19.39
CA GLY A 141 -18.33 27.99 18.14
C GLY A 141 -18.12 26.71 17.34
N LEU A 142 -16.88 26.20 17.27
CA LEU A 142 -16.56 24.98 16.53
C LEU A 142 -17.27 23.77 17.14
N ARG A 143 -17.33 23.69 18.47
CA ARG A 143 -18.06 22.62 19.16
C ARG A 143 -19.57 22.69 18.86
N ASP A 144 -20.16 23.87 18.90
CA ASP A 144 -21.59 24.05 18.64
C ASP A 144 -21.93 23.78 17.16
N ASP A 145 -21.05 24.15 16.22
CA ASP A 145 -21.20 23.86 14.79
C ASP A 145 -21.08 22.35 14.49
N LEU A 146 -20.14 21.66 15.14
CA LEU A 146 -20.01 20.20 15.04
C LEU A 146 -21.25 19.47 15.56
N GLU A 147 -21.77 19.91 16.72
CA GLU A 147 -23.02 19.39 17.28
C GLU A 147 -24.22 19.68 16.37
N ALA A 148 -24.29 20.88 15.80
CA ALA A 148 -25.34 21.25 14.86
C ALA A 148 -25.26 20.44 13.55
N PHE A 149 -24.05 20.17 13.06
CA PHE A 149 -23.82 19.34 11.88
C PHE A 149 -24.20 17.89 12.16
N ALA A 150 -23.79 17.32 13.30
CA ALA A 150 -24.17 15.96 13.71
C ALA A 150 -25.67 15.75 13.82
N ARG A 151 -26.44 16.75 14.27
CA ARG A 151 -27.92 16.68 14.32
C ARG A 151 -28.56 16.62 12.93
N ARG A 152 -27.89 17.12 11.90
CA ARG A 152 -28.44 17.30 10.55
C ARG A 152 -27.90 16.28 9.56
N ALA A 153 -26.65 15.87 9.72
CA ALA A 153 -25.91 14.95 8.86
C ALA A 153 -25.00 14.06 9.74
N PRO A 154 -25.57 13.13 10.53
CA PRO A 154 -24.83 12.37 11.54
C PRO A 154 -23.68 11.54 10.93
N GLU A 155 -23.92 10.87 9.80
CA GLU A 155 -22.91 10.04 9.12
C GLU A 155 -21.72 10.88 8.63
N LYS A 156 -22.01 12.03 7.99
CA LYS A 156 -20.98 12.97 7.52
C LYS A 156 -20.21 13.59 8.68
N ALA A 157 -20.89 13.94 9.78
CA ALA A 157 -20.24 14.50 10.96
C ALA A 157 -19.32 13.47 11.64
N ALA A 158 -19.75 12.21 11.72
CA ALA A 158 -18.92 11.12 12.23
C ALA A 158 -17.69 10.88 11.35
N ALA A 159 -17.85 10.91 10.01
CA ALA A 159 -16.74 10.84 9.06
C ALA A 159 -15.75 11.98 9.25
N LEU A 160 -16.26 13.21 9.23
CA LEU A 160 -15.45 14.40 9.38
C LEU A 160 -14.67 14.40 10.71
N TRP A 161 -15.29 13.93 11.80
CA TRP A 161 -14.59 13.81 13.07
C TRP A 161 -13.48 12.75 13.03
N ALA A 162 -13.77 11.55 12.54
CA ALA A 162 -12.81 10.44 12.46
C ALA A 162 -11.61 10.76 11.56
N ASP A 163 -11.82 11.51 10.47
CA ASP A 163 -10.75 11.90 9.54
C ASP A 163 -9.76 12.91 10.16
N HIS A 164 -10.16 13.62 11.21
CA HIS A 164 -9.37 14.68 11.85
C HIS A 164 -8.92 14.35 13.27
N SER A 165 -9.56 13.40 13.98
CA SER A 165 -9.27 13.12 15.38
C SER A 165 -9.71 11.73 15.85
N ASP A 166 -8.82 11.07 16.62
CA ASP A 166 -9.13 9.87 17.40
C ASP A 166 -9.65 10.18 18.82
N ALA A 167 -9.87 11.46 19.14
CA ALA A 167 -10.30 11.85 20.48
C ALA A 167 -11.80 11.68 20.69
N VAL A 168 -12.21 11.66 21.97
CA VAL A 168 -13.63 11.57 22.35
C VAL A 168 -14.41 12.74 21.73
N PRO A 169 -15.46 12.47 20.93
CA PRO A 169 -16.19 13.55 20.26
C PRO A 169 -16.85 14.52 21.26
N PRO A 170 -16.80 15.83 20.97
CA PRO A 170 -17.45 16.85 21.79
C PRO A 170 -18.98 16.76 21.64
N GLY A 171 -19.66 16.80 22.78
CA GLY A 171 -21.12 16.80 22.83
C GLY A 171 -21.77 15.41 22.65
N PRO A 172 -23.06 15.29 23.00
CA PRO A 172 -23.76 14.01 22.99
C PRO A 172 -24.20 13.55 21.60
N THR A 173 -24.51 14.46 20.68
CA THR A 173 -25.06 14.10 19.36
C THR A 173 -23.94 13.56 18.48
N LEU A 174 -22.80 14.25 18.43
CA LEU A 174 -21.67 13.81 17.62
C LEU A 174 -21.12 12.48 18.13
N ARG A 175 -21.06 12.30 19.46
CA ARG A 175 -20.64 11.03 20.07
C ARG A 175 -21.54 9.87 19.67
N ALA A 176 -22.85 10.07 19.71
CA ALA A 176 -23.79 9.05 19.27
C ALA A 176 -23.63 8.71 17.78
N ALA A 177 -23.34 9.70 16.94
CA ALA A 177 -23.12 9.49 15.51
C ALA A 177 -21.83 8.70 15.23
N VAL A 178 -20.73 9.01 15.93
CA VAL A 178 -19.46 8.26 15.82
C VAL A 178 -19.63 6.82 16.31
N GLN A 179 -20.27 6.63 17.46
CA GLN A 179 -20.54 5.30 18.00
C GLN A 179 -21.43 4.47 17.07
N ALA A 180 -22.48 5.07 16.49
CA ALA A 180 -23.34 4.37 15.54
C ALA A 180 -22.59 3.91 14.28
N ARG A 181 -21.59 4.68 13.83
CA ARG A 181 -20.73 4.29 12.70
C ARG A 181 -19.81 3.14 13.08
N GLU A 182 -19.21 3.17 14.27
CA GLU A 182 -18.38 2.07 14.79
C GLU A 182 -19.20 0.77 14.91
N GLU A 183 -20.42 0.84 15.44
CA GLU A 183 -21.32 -0.33 15.54
C GLU A 183 -21.70 -0.91 14.16
N VAL A 184 -21.83 -0.07 13.13
CA VAL A 184 -22.08 -0.54 11.76
C VAL A 184 -20.83 -1.24 11.20
N ALA A 185 -19.65 -0.66 11.41
CA ALA A 185 -18.39 -1.29 11.00
C ALA A 185 -18.18 -2.64 11.72
N ASP A 186 -18.47 -2.71 13.03
CA ASP A 186 -18.40 -3.95 13.80
C ASP A 186 -19.41 -5.00 13.30
N ARG A 187 -20.62 -4.58 12.92
CA ARG A 187 -21.63 -5.48 12.30
C ARG A 187 -21.22 -5.94 10.91
N GLU A 188 -20.58 -5.09 10.11
CA GLU A 188 -20.07 -5.46 8.79
C GLU A 188 -18.90 -6.45 8.91
N VAL A 189 -17.99 -6.24 9.87
CA VAL A 189 -16.92 -7.19 10.20
C VAL A 189 -17.49 -8.52 10.71
N ALA A 190 -18.51 -8.47 11.58
CA ALA A 190 -19.20 -9.68 12.04
C ALA A 190 -19.95 -10.39 10.91
N ALA A 191 -20.63 -9.65 10.02
CA ALA A 191 -21.29 -10.21 8.84
C ALA A 191 -20.28 -10.80 7.84
N TYR A 192 -19.09 -10.22 7.72
CA TYR A 192 -17.98 -10.78 6.93
C TYR A 192 -17.43 -12.07 7.55
N GLN A 193 -17.35 -12.13 8.88
CA GLN A 193 -16.93 -13.33 9.62
C GLN A 193 -18.00 -14.43 9.59
N ASP A 194 -19.28 -14.08 9.64
CA ASP A 194 -20.41 -15.02 9.51
C ASP A 194 -20.55 -15.50 8.05
N ALA A 195 -20.30 -14.64 7.05
CA ALA A 195 -20.24 -15.04 5.63
C ALA A 195 -19.06 -15.97 5.32
N LEU A 196 -17.97 -15.89 6.09
CA LEU A 196 -16.87 -16.86 6.06
C LEU A 196 -17.22 -18.20 6.75
N ALA A 197 -18.29 -18.25 7.55
CA ALA A 197 -18.70 -19.44 8.31
C ALA A 197 -19.84 -20.24 7.67
N GLU A 198 -20.60 -19.67 6.72
CA GLU A 198 -21.55 -20.42 5.89
C GLU A 198 -20.86 -21.00 4.65
N SER A 199 -20.01 -22.01 4.84
CA SER A 199 -19.61 -22.85 3.71
C SER A 199 -20.87 -23.47 3.09
N PRO A 200 -21.11 -23.30 1.79
CA PRO A 200 -22.36 -23.72 1.17
C PRO A 200 -22.51 -25.26 1.26
N ALA A 201 -23.72 -25.72 1.57
CA ALA A 201 -23.94 -27.10 2.00
C ALA A 201 -23.72 -28.09 0.84
N ILE A 202 -22.74 -28.97 0.97
CA ILE A 202 -22.51 -30.09 0.04
C ILE A 202 -23.66 -31.09 0.20
N ILE A 203 -24.47 -31.25 -0.85
CA ILE A 203 -25.66 -32.12 -0.86
C ILE A 203 -25.44 -33.45 -1.61
N ALA A 204 -24.37 -33.55 -2.41
CA ALA A 204 -23.88 -34.80 -2.98
C ALA A 204 -22.39 -34.69 -3.31
N THR A 205 -21.68 -35.81 -3.27
CA THR A 205 -20.25 -35.89 -3.59
C THR A 205 -20.02 -37.01 -4.59
N GLY A 206 -19.04 -36.84 -5.48
CA GLY A 206 -18.39 -37.93 -6.18
C GLY A 206 -17.22 -38.51 -5.39
N ASP A 207 -16.48 -39.40 -6.04
CA ASP A 207 -15.30 -40.03 -5.46
C ASP A 207 -14.09 -39.08 -5.48
N TRP A 208 -13.11 -39.38 -4.62
CA TRP A 208 -11.84 -38.64 -4.55
C TRP A 208 -10.87 -39.10 -5.64
N VAL A 209 -10.13 -38.13 -6.16
CA VAL A 209 -9.32 -38.22 -7.37
C VAL A 209 -8.01 -37.47 -7.12
N THR A 210 -6.88 -37.99 -7.57
CA THR A 210 -5.62 -37.24 -7.53
C THR A 210 -5.36 -36.62 -8.90
N THR A 211 -5.15 -35.30 -8.97
CA THR A 211 -4.82 -34.60 -10.21
C THR A 211 -3.37 -34.84 -10.63
N ASP A 212 -3.04 -34.43 -11.86
CA ASP A 212 -1.69 -34.31 -12.40
C ASP A 212 -0.74 -33.43 -11.56
N ALA A 213 -1.31 -32.49 -10.80
CA ALA A 213 -0.59 -31.68 -9.82
C ALA A 213 -0.46 -32.32 -8.42
N ASN A 214 -0.74 -33.62 -8.26
CA ASN A 214 -0.77 -34.36 -6.99
C ASN A 214 -1.79 -33.83 -5.95
N VAL A 215 -2.84 -33.14 -6.38
CA VAL A 215 -3.87 -32.59 -5.48
C VAL A 215 -5.07 -33.55 -5.44
N GLY A 216 -5.54 -33.89 -4.23
CA GLY A 216 -6.77 -34.65 -4.05
C GLY A 216 -7.99 -33.76 -4.30
N LEU A 217 -8.82 -34.08 -5.30
CA LEU A 217 -10.06 -33.39 -5.63
C LEU A 217 -11.24 -34.37 -5.61
N ARG A 218 -12.44 -33.91 -5.28
CA ARG A 218 -13.68 -34.62 -5.61
C ARG A 218 -14.75 -33.67 -6.13
N PRO A 219 -15.56 -34.06 -7.12
CA PRO A 219 -16.67 -33.24 -7.57
C PRO A 219 -17.78 -33.24 -6.50
N VAL A 220 -18.42 -32.10 -6.33
CA VAL A 220 -19.47 -31.90 -5.32
C VAL A 220 -20.65 -31.13 -5.91
N ALA A 221 -21.86 -31.48 -5.45
CA ALA A 221 -23.05 -30.68 -5.69
C ALA A 221 -23.34 -29.86 -4.44
N VAL A 222 -23.48 -28.57 -4.62
CA VAL A 222 -23.60 -27.61 -3.52
C VAL A 222 -24.95 -26.93 -3.60
N ALA A 223 -25.69 -26.95 -2.48
CA ALA A 223 -26.94 -26.21 -2.34
C ALA A 223 -26.66 -24.81 -1.81
N THR A 224 -27.10 -23.81 -2.56
CA THR A 224 -27.10 -22.41 -2.17
C THR A 224 -28.53 -21.88 -2.13
N ASP A 225 -28.70 -20.63 -1.71
CA ASP A 225 -29.96 -19.87 -1.83
C ASP A 225 -30.40 -19.65 -3.29
N ARG A 226 -29.48 -19.79 -4.25
CA ARG A 226 -29.70 -19.59 -5.70
C ARG A 226 -29.98 -20.87 -6.48
N GLY A 227 -29.82 -22.05 -5.88
CA GLY A 227 -30.10 -23.34 -6.51
C GLY A 227 -29.05 -24.41 -6.19
N VAL A 228 -29.02 -25.46 -7.00
CA VAL A 228 -27.98 -26.49 -6.92
C VAL A 228 -26.88 -26.17 -7.92
N HIS A 229 -25.64 -26.11 -7.45
CA HIS A 229 -24.46 -25.79 -8.25
C HIS A 229 -23.53 -27.00 -8.31
N THR A 230 -22.68 -27.05 -9.33
CA THR A 230 -21.56 -28.00 -9.37
C THR A 230 -20.32 -27.35 -8.77
N GLY A 231 -19.35 -28.14 -8.33
CA GLY A 231 -18.17 -27.65 -7.64
C GLY A 231 -17.14 -28.75 -7.42
N TYR A 232 -16.02 -28.38 -6.80
CA TYR A 232 -14.98 -29.31 -6.37
C TYR A 232 -14.56 -29.03 -4.93
N GLU A 233 -14.31 -30.09 -4.19
CA GLU A 233 -13.64 -30.03 -2.90
C GLU A 233 -12.19 -30.51 -3.08
N ALA A 234 -11.24 -29.64 -2.76
CA ALA A 234 -9.82 -29.92 -2.76
C ALA A 234 -9.33 -30.26 -1.36
N SER A 235 -8.55 -31.33 -1.23
CA SER A 235 -7.88 -31.72 0.00
C SER A 235 -6.56 -30.98 0.12
N LEU A 236 -6.44 -30.09 1.10
CA LEU A 236 -5.21 -29.34 1.39
C LEU A 236 -4.28 -30.12 2.35
N PRO A 237 -2.96 -29.87 2.31
CA PRO A 237 -2.03 -30.39 3.31
C PRO A 237 -2.44 -29.96 4.72
N GLY A 238 -2.54 -30.90 5.66
CA GLY A 238 -2.96 -30.64 7.05
C GLY A 238 -4.41 -31.04 7.39
N GLY A 239 -5.17 -31.56 6.43
CA GLY A 239 -6.54 -32.08 6.64
C GLY A 239 -7.64 -31.02 6.53
N GLU A 240 -7.31 -29.84 6.00
CA GLU A 240 -8.29 -28.82 5.61
C GLU A 240 -8.81 -29.09 4.19
N ASN A 241 -10.05 -28.70 3.89
CA ASN A 241 -10.65 -28.85 2.57
C ASN A 241 -11.09 -27.48 2.03
N GLU A 242 -10.82 -27.22 0.77
CA GLU A 242 -11.22 -25.99 0.07
C GLU A 242 -12.33 -26.30 -0.94
N LEU A 243 -13.43 -25.54 -0.89
CA LEU A 243 -14.61 -25.76 -1.72
C LEU A 243 -14.72 -24.69 -2.80
N THR A 244 -14.74 -25.11 -4.07
CA THR A 244 -14.98 -24.24 -5.23
C THR A 244 -16.35 -24.56 -5.83
N VAL A 245 -17.14 -23.55 -6.20
CA VAL A 245 -18.52 -23.71 -6.69
C VAL A 245 -18.71 -22.90 -7.96
N SER A 246 -19.39 -23.49 -8.96
CA SER A 246 -19.71 -22.84 -10.23
C SER A 246 -20.87 -21.85 -10.10
N ASP A 247 -20.87 -20.76 -10.88
CA ASP A 247 -22.02 -19.84 -10.96
C ASP A 247 -23.25 -20.47 -11.66
N ARG A 248 -23.05 -21.57 -12.40
CA ARG A 248 -24.13 -22.28 -13.11
C ARG A 248 -25.03 -23.07 -12.16
N THR A 249 -26.35 -22.93 -12.36
CA THR A 249 -27.38 -23.64 -11.61
C THR A 249 -27.92 -24.85 -12.38
N PHE A 250 -28.24 -25.92 -11.65
CA PHE A 250 -28.74 -27.19 -12.16
C PHE A 250 -30.04 -27.58 -11.46
N GLN A 251 -30.86 -28.42 -12.09
CA GLN A 251 -32.17 -28.79 -11.53
C GLN A 251 -32.05 -29.70 -10.31
N ASN A 252 -30.99 -30.49 -10.22
CA ASN A 252 -30.74 -31.43 -9.12
C ASN A 252 -29.26 -31.79 -9.00
N SER A 253 -28.89 -32.39 -7.86
CA SER A 253 -27.50 -32.76 -7.55
C SER A 253 -26.88 -33.76 -8.53
N ARG A 254 -27.69 -34.64 -9.14
CA ARG A 254 -27.21 -35.60 -10.14
C ARG A 254 -26.81 -34.92 -11.45
N GLU A 255 -27.58 -33.92 -11.88
CA GLU A 255 -27.25 -33.12 -13.05
C GLU A 255 -26.03 -32.23 -12.80
N ALA A 256 -25.93 -31.63 -11.60
CA ALA A 256 -24.76 -30.85 -11.20
C ALA A 256 -23.47 -31.68 -11.24
N LEU A 257 -23.45 -32.87 -10.62
CA LEU A 257 -22.27 -33.75 -10.64
C LEU A 257 -21.88 -34.20 -12.05
N ARG A 258 -22.84 -34.38 -12.97
CA ARG A 258 -22.56 -34.75 -14.36
C ARG A 258 -21.83 -33.65 -15.14
N HIS A 259 -22.02 -32.39 -14.76
CA HIS A 259 -21.40 -31.22 -15.38
C HIS A 259 -20.19 -30.69 -14.63
N ALA A 260 -19.68 -31.42 -13.63
CA ALA A 260 -18.48 -31.02 -12.89
C ALA A 260 -17.26 -30.85 -13.81
N TYR A 261 -17.15 -31.68 -14.85
CA TYR A 261 -16.07 -31.60 -15.84
C TYR A 261 -16.03 -30.26 -16.61
N ASP A 262 -17.20 -29.74 -17.03
CA ASP A 262 -17.29 -28.44 -17.73
C ASP A 262 -16.77 -27.28 -16.84
N PHE A 263 -16.88 -27.43 -15.52
CA PHE A 263 -16.36 -26.49 -14.54
C PHE A 263 -14.84 -26.66 -14.32
N TYR A 264 -14.30 -27.86 -14.54
CA TYR A 264 -12.87 -28.15 -14.46
C TYR A 264 -12.05 -27.60 -15.65
N GLU A 265 -12.60 -27.58 -16.88
CA GLU A 265 -11.90 -27.12 -18.10
C GLU A 265 -11.88 -25.59 -18.35
N GLY A 266 -12.19 -24.76 -17.35
CA GLY A 266 -11.92 -23.31 -17.45
C GLY A 266 -13.11 -22.44 -17.86
N GLY A 267 -14.25 -22.61 -17.21
CA GLY A 267 -15.31 -21.59 -17.22
C GLY A 267 -15.10 -20.45 -16.23
N GLU A 268 -14.39 -20.70 -15.11
CA GLU A 268 -14.30 -19.79 -13.96
C GLU A 268 -12.93 -19.94 -13.24
N GLU A 269 -12.29 -18.81 -12.89
CA GLU A 269 -10.91 -18.73 -12.38
C GLU A 269 -10.66 -19.41 -11.01
N GLY A 270 -11.71 -19.78 -10.29
CA GLY A 270 -11.61 -20.23 -8.89
C GLY A 270 -10.94 -21.59 -8.68
N LEU A 271 -11.15 -22.54 -9.59
CA LEU A 271 -10.65 -23.92 -9.42
C LEU A 271 -9.15 -24.03 -9.71
N GLU A 272 -8.67 -23.37 -10.76
CA GLU A 272 -7.25 -23.35 -11.11
C GLU A 272 -6.41 -22.73 -9.99
N LEU A 273 -6.93 -21.70 -9.32
CA LEU A 273 -6.27 -21.06 -8.19
C LEU A 273 -6.19 -21.98 -6.96
N ALA A 274 -7.26 -22.71 -6.64
CA ALA A 274 -7.29 -23.66 -5.53
C ALA A 274 -6.33 -24.85 -5.77
N VAL A 275 -6.33 -25.41 -6.99
CA VAL A 275 -5.40 -26.49 -7.37
C VAL A 275 -3.95 -26.02 -7.35
N LYS A 276 -3.68 -24.83 -7.89
CA LYS A 276 -2.33 -24.24 -7.89
C LYS A 276 -1.84 -23.99 -6.46
N ARG A 277 -2.70 -23.46 -5.58
CA ARG A 277 -2.36 -23.20 -4.17
C ARG A 277 -2.10 -24.49 -3.40
N ALA A 278 -2.92 -25.52 -3.58
CA ALA A 278 -2.71 -26.82 -2.96
C ALA A 278 -1.38 -27.45 -3.42
N ALA A 279 -1.07 -27.36 -4.72
CA ALA A 279 0.19 -27.84 -5.28
C ALA A 279 1.42 -27.02 -4.80
N GLU A 280 1.28 -25.70 -4.64
CA GLU A 280 2.32 -24.83 -4.08
C GLU A 280 2.60 -25.15 -2.61
N MET A 281 1.55 -25.41 -1.82
CA MET A 281 1.68 -25.81 -0.40
C MET A 281 2.29 -27.20 -0.24
N ASP A 282 2.00 -28.13 -1.14
CA ASP A 282 2.65 -29.45 -1.16
C ASP A 282 4.14 -29.30 -1.49
N ARG A 283 4.50 -28.47 -2.49
CA ARG A 283 5.90 -28.15 -2.84
C ARG A 283 6.71 -27.53 -1.68
N GLU A 284 6.10 -26.73 -0.81
CA GLU A 284 6.77 -26.16 0.37
C GLU A 284 7.06 -27.19 1.47
N LEU A 285 6.44 -28.38 1.41
CA LEU A 285 6.59 -29.47 2.40
C LEU A 285 7.43 -30.66 1.89
N VAL A 286 7.97 -30.61 0.67
CA VAL A 286 8.76 -31.71 0.10
C VAL A 286 10.17 -31.77 0.71
N GLU A 287 10.41 -32.73 1.60
CA GLU A 287 11.74 -33.36 1.71
C GLU A 287 12.09 -33.96 0.33
N GLU A 288 13.35 -33.83 -0.11
CA GLU A 288 13.85 -34.31 -1.41
C GLU A 288 13.17 -35.63 -1.81
N PRO A 289 12.39 -35.66 -2.92
CA PRO A 289 11.72 -36.88 -3.30
C PRO A 289 12.77 -37.93 -3.68
N ASP A 290 12.52 -39.17 -3.30
CA ASP A 290 13.31 -40.32 -3.76
C ASP A 290 13.42 -40.24 -5.29
N ARG A 291 14.66 -40.30 -5.81
CA ARG A 291 14.92 -40.17 -7.25
C ARG A 291 14.13 -41.22 -8.03
N GLY A 292 13.07 -40.77 -8.69
CA GLY A 292 12.30 -41.56 -9.65
C GLY A 292 13.13 -41.98 -10.87
N PRO A 293 12.62 -42.91 -11.69
CA PRO A 293 13.27 -43.29 -12.94
C PRO A 293 13.34 -42.10 -13.91
N GLU A 294 14.48 -41.88 -14.59
CA GLU A 294 14.61 -40.87 -15.65
C GLU A 294 14.32 -41.49 -17.03
N GLY A 295 13.50 -40.83 -17.86
CA GLY A 295 13.26 -41.23 -19.26
C GLY A 295 11.88 -41.85 -19.53
N LEU A 296 11.75 -42.57 -20.66
CA LEU A 296 10.52 -43.25 -21.05
C LEU A 296 10.38 -44.58 -20.28
N VAL A 297 9.26 -44.74 -19.59
CA VAL A 297 8.94 -45.89 -18.75
C VAL A 297 7.63 -46.52 -19.21
N LEU A 298 7.59 -47.85 -19.21
CA LEU A 298 6.37 -48.62 -19.40
C LEU A 298 5.76 -48.95 -18.05
N GLU A 299 4.50 -48.57 -17.87
CA GLU A 299 3.80 -48.77 -16.60
C GLU A 299 2.29 -48.85 -16.82
N HIS A 300 1.60 -49.36 -15.82
CA HIS A 300 0.15 -49.36 -15.76
C HIS A 300 -0.32 -48.08 -15.09
N ARG A 301 -1.23 -47.37 -15.74
CA ARG A 301 -1.82 -46.14 -15.23
C ARG A 301 -3.35 -46.27 -15.19
N PRO A 302 -3.99 -45.73 -14.14
CA PRO A 302 -5.45 -45.63 -14.13
C PRO A 302 -5.91 -44.77 -15.32
N GLN A 303 -7.01 -45.14 -15.94
CA GLN A 303 -7.64 -44.33 -16.98
C GLN A 303 -7.99 -42.94 -16.40
N PRO A 304 -7.82 -41.83 -17.15
CA PRO A 304 -8.35 -40.54 -16.72
C PRO A 304 -9.87 -40.64 -16.52
N GLU A 305 -10.36 -40.11 -15.40
CA GLU A 305 -11.72 -40.37 -14.91
C GLU A 305 -12.87 -39.77 -15.73
N PHE A 306 -12.57 -38.99 -16.77
CA PHE A 306 -13.56 -38.37 -17.65
C PHE A 306 -13.27 -38.72 -19.11
N ALA A 307 -14.33 -39.02 -19.88
CA ALA A 307 -14.22 -39.22 -21.32
C ALA A 307 -13.82 -37.91 -22.00
N ARG A 308 -12.54 -37.79 -22.39
CA ARG A 308 -12.00 -36.64 -23.10
C ARG A 308 -11.68 -37.02 -24.55
N PRO A 309 -11.71 -36.04 -25.47
CA PRO A 309 -11.13 -36.19 -26.80
C PRO A 309 -9.63 -36.45 -26.75
N GLU A 310 -9.21 -37.63 -27.18
CA GLU A 310 -7.82 -38.02 -27.33
C GLU A 310 -7.47 -38.13 -28.81
N THR A 311 -6.23 -37.76 -29.17
CA THR A 311 -5.71 -38.09 -30.50
C THR A 311 -5.54 -39.60 -30.56
N ALA A 312 -5.91 -40.23 -31.67
CA ALA A 312 -5.88 -41.68 -31.79
C ALA A 312 -5.27 -42.15 -33.11
N ILE A 313 -4.72 -43.36 -33.10
CA ILE A 313 -4.27 -44.06 -34.29
C ILE A 313 -5.17 -45.28 -34.50
N TYR A 314 -5.66 -45.45 -35.73
CA TYR A 314 -6.52 -46.54 -36.14
C TYR A 314 -5.89 -47.34 -37.29
N SER A 315 -6.26 -48.63 -37.39
CA SER A 315 -5.74 -49.52 -38.43
C SER A 315 -6.75 -50.61 -38.83
N GLY A 316 -6.62 -51.14 -40.06
CA GLY A 316 -7.44 -52.21 -40.60
C GLY A 316 -8.82 -51.75 -41.14
N GLU A 317 -9.51 -52.64 -41.86
CA GLU A 317 -10.80 -52.33 -42.50
C GLU A 317 -11.92 -51.96 -41.52
N ASN A 318 -11.80 -52.36 -40.26
CA ASN A 318 -12.77 -52.08 -39.19
C ASN A 318 -12.41 -50.85 -38.33
N ALA A 319 -11.38 -50.09 -38.70
CA ALA A 319 -10.85 -48.98 -37.90
C ALA A 319 -10.60 -49.39 -36.43
N GLN A 320 -9.82 -50.45 -36.23
CA GLN A 320 -9.43 -50.90 -34.90
C GLN A 320 -8.53 -49.85 -34.24
N LEU A 321 -8.86 -49.47 -32.99
CA LEU A 321 -8.03 -48.56 -32.19
C LEU A 321 -6.69 -49.24 -31.91
N VAL A 322 -5.59 -48.58 -32.27
CA VAL A 322 -4.22 -49.06 -32.08
C VAL A 322 -3.64 -48.49 -30.78
N LEU A 323 -3.77 -47.18 -30.59
CA LEU A 323 -3.37 -46.46 -29.39
C LEU A 323 -4.04 -45.09 -29.35
N THR A 324 -4.05 -44.47 -28.18
CA THR A 324 -4.38 -43.05 -28.01
C THR A 324 -3.18 -42.27 -27.49
N LEU A 325 -3.14 -40.99 -27.85
CA LEU A 325 -2.10 -40.00 -27.56
C LEU A 325 -2.77 -38.83 -26.88
N GLY A 326 -2.53 -38.67 -25.58
CA GLY A 326 -2.90 -37.51 -24.76
C GLY A 326 -4.22 -36.82 -25.11
N GLN A 327 -4.29 -35.52 -24.86
CA GLN A 327 -5.42 -34.69 -25.30
C GLN A 327 -5.35 -34.42 -26.81
N ASP A 328 -6.49 -34.31 -27.49
CA ASP A 328 -6.58 -33.98 -28.92
C ASP A 328 -6.15 -32.52 -29.21
N THR A 329 -4.85 -32.31 -29.39
CA THR A 329 -4.19 -31.03 -29.66
C THR A 329 -3.45 -31.08 -31.00
N GLU A 330 -3.03 -29.92 -31.51
CA GLU A 330 -2.19 -29.88 -32.71
C GLU A 330 -0.86 -30.64 -32.52
N THR A 331 -0.31 -30.64 -31.30
CA THR A 331 0.96 -31.29 -30.97
C THR A 331 0.84 -32.82 -30.94
N THR A 332 -0.25 -33.35 -30.35
CA THR A 332 -0.48 -34.81 -30.33
C THR A 332 -0.90 -35.33 -31.70
N ARG A 333 -1.58 -34.52 -32.52
CA ARG A 333 -1.86 -34.86 -33.94
C ARG A 333 -0.59 -34.94 -34.78
N ASP A 334 0.32 -33.99 -34.64
CA ASP A 334 1.63 -34.04 -35.33
C ASP A 334 2.44 -35.27 -34.89
N LEU A 335 2.45 -35.60 -33.59
CA LEU A 335 3.05 -36.83 -33.10
C LEU A 335 2.41 -38.07 -33.75
N ALA A 336 1.08 -38.11 -33.83
CA ALA A 336 0.36 -39.21 -34.46
C ALA A 336 0.77 -39.37 -35.94
N GLU A 337 0.88 -38.26 -36.67
CA GLU A 337 1.33 -38.26 -38.07
C GLU A 337 2.78 -38.75 -38.22
N ARG A 338 3.67 -38.32 -37.33
CA ARG A 338 5.09 -38.75 -37.30
C ARG A 338 5.21 -40.25 -37.00
N LEU A 339 4.42 -40.78 -36.07
CA LEU A 339 4.36 -42.21 -35.76
C LEU A 339 3.77 -43.01 -36.93
N VAL A 340 2.68 -42.54 -37.53
CA VAL A 340 2.09 -43.18 -38.72
C VAL A 340 3.06 -43.14 -39.90
N ALA A 341 3.95 -42.17 -40.00
CA ALA A 341 4.97 -42.09 -41.05
C ALA A 341 6.20 -42.98 -40.78
N ASP A 342 6.43 -43.42 -39.53
CA ASP A 342 7.58 -44.24 -39.15
C ASP A 342 7.48 -45.67 -39.74
N PRO A 343 8.45 -46.08 -40.59
CA PRO A 343 8.46 -47.42 -41.16
C PRO A 343 8.54 -48.55 -40.13
N GLU A 344 9.21 -48.33 -38.99
CA GLU A 344 9.32 -49.35 -37.94
C GLU A 344 8.00 -49.51 -37.19
N PHE A 345 7.36 -48.41 -36.83
CA PHE A 345 6.01 -48.41 -36.25
C PHE A 345 5.00 -49.10 -37.17
N ARG A 346 4.98 -48.75 -38.45
CA ARG A 346 4.12 -49.39 -39.47
C ARG A 346 4.32 -50.90 -39.55
N LYS A 347 5.56 -51.36 -39.44
CA LYS A 347 5.89 -52.79 -39.48
C LYS A 347 5.34 -53.51 -38.25
N VAL A 348 5.49 -52.95 -37.05
CA VAL A 348 4.98 -53.55 -35.81
C VAL A 348 3.45 -53.70 -35.85
N VAL A 349 2.73 -52.71 -36.38
CA VAL A 349 1.27 -52.79 -36.55
C VAL A 349 0.90 -53.84 -37.62
N ALA A 350 1.60 -53.88 -38.74
CA ALA A 350 1.32 -54.82 -39.84
C ALA A 350 1.61 -56.29 -39.51
N ASP A 351 2.51 -56.56 -38.56
CA ASP A 351 2.78 -57.92 -38.09
C ASP A 351 1.59 -58.52 -37.30
N HIS A 352 0.63 -57.68 -36.86
CA HIS A 352 -0.52 -58.09 -36.04
C HIS A 352 -1.89 -57.80 -36.67
N ILE A 353 -2.01 -56.77 -37.51
CA ILE A 353 -3.25 -56.39 -38.20
C ILE A 353 -3.07 -56.59 -39.72
N PRO A 354 -3.85 -57.48 -40.36
CA PRO A 354 -3.84 -57.65 -41.82
C PRO A 354 -4.20 -56.35 -42.54
N ASP A 355 -3.53 -56.06 -43.66
CA ASP A 355 -3.74 -54.86 -44.49
C ASP A 355 -3.49 -53.50 -43.80
N ALA A 356 -2.90 -53.51 -42.59
CA ALA A 356 -2.56 -52.30 -41.83
C ALA A 356 -1.66 -51.32 -42.60
N GLN A 357 -0.76 -51.81 -43.45
CA GLN A 357 0.15 -50.93 -44.22
C GLN A 357 -0.59 -49.96 -45.14
N ALA A 358 -1.79 -50.32 -45.61
CA ALA A 358 -2.61 -49.49 -46.50
C ALA A 358 -3.72 -48.73 -45.75
N THR A 359 -3.96 -49.03 -44.47
CA THR A 359 -5.14 -48.58 -43.72
C THR A 359 -4.80 -47.85 -42.41
N LEU A 360 -3.52 -47.75 -42.04
CA LEU A 360 -3.07 -47.01 -40.86
C LEU A 360 -3.31 -45.50 -41.03
N GLY A 361 -4.01 -44.89 -40.07
CA GLY A 361 -4.35 -43.47 -40.10
C GLY A 361 -4.58 -42.87 -38.71
N THR A 362 -4.65 -41.54 -38.66
CA THR A 362 -4.92 -40.77 -37.45
C THR A 362 -6.41 -40.46 -37.31
N GLY A 363 -6.86 -40.19 -36.10
CA GLY A 363 -8.24 -39.84 -35.79
C GLY A 363 -8.39 -39.27 -34.39
N ARG A 364 -9.65 -39.13 -33.95
CA ARG A 364 -10.02 -38.66 -32.61
C ARG A 364 -10.82 -39.75 -31.92
N PHE A 365 -10.44 -40.07 -30.69
CA PHE A 365 -11.13 -41.03 -29.84
C PHE A 365 -11.80 -40.31 -28.66
N VAL A 366 -13.01 -40.73 -28.31
CA VAL A 366 -13.70 -40.33 -27.08
C VAL A 366 -14.23 -41.60 -26.46
N ASP A 367 -13.85 -41.88 -25.21
CA ASP A 367 -14.31 -43.08 -24.53
C ASP A 367 -15.83 -43.05 -24.32
N GLY A 368 -16.52 -44.14 -24.65
CA GLY A 368 -17.98 -44.23 -24.57
C GLY A 368 -18.78 -43.57 -25.71
N GLU A 369 -18.16 -42.90 -26.70
CA GLU A 369 -18.85 -42.32 -27.85
C GLU A 369 -18.47 -43.04 -29.17
N GLY A 370 -19.43 -43.76 -29.76
CA GLY A 370 -19.32 -44.30 -31.12
C GLY A 370 -18.34 -45.48 -31.34
N SER A 371 -17.59 -45.90 -30.33
CA SER A 371 -16.66 -47.05 -30.37
C SER A 371 -17.27 -48.33 -29.77
N SER A 372 -16.90 -49.49 -30.32
CA SER A 372 -17.32 -50.80 -29.79
C SER A 372 -16.42 -51.23 -28.62
N GLY A 373 -16.55 -50.57 -27.48
CA GLY A 373 -15.87 -50.96 -26.24
C GLY A 373 -15.49 -49.77 -25.36
N PHE A 374 -15.57 -49.97 -24.05
CA PHE A 374 -14.97 -49.09 -23.04
C PHE A 374 -13.49 -49.47 -22.87
N LEU A 375 -12.63 -48.50 -22.64
CA LEU A 375 -11.26 -48.76 -22.21
C LEU A 375 -11.25 -49.43 -20.81
N PRO A 376 -10.28 -50.31 -20.51
CA PRO A 376 -10.13 -50.88 -19.17
C PRO A 376 -9.69 -49.83 -18.13
N ASP A 377 -10.08 -50.05 -16.87
CA ASP A 377 -9.81 -49.14 -15.74
C ASP A 377 -8.30 -48.88 -15.52
N GLU A 378 -7.46 -49.87 -15.86
CA GLU A 378 -6.00 -49.75 -15.88
C GLU A 378 -5.48 -49.96 -17.31
N LEU A 379 -4.74 -48.97 -17.81
CA LEU A 379 -4.18 -48.96 -19.17
C LEU A 379 -2.68 -49.15 -19.12
N LEU A 380 -2.16 -49.97 -20.03
CA LEU A 380 -0.75 -49.96 -20.37
C LEU A 380 -0.41 -48.58 -20.97
N ALA A 381 0.63 -47.95 -20.45
CA ALA A 381 1.03 -46.59 -20.83
C ALA A 381 2.53 -46.47 -21.06
N VAL A 382 2.91 -45.54 -21.94
CA VAL A 382 4.28 -45.03 -22.07
C VAL A 382 4.32 -43.67 -21.40
N THR A 383 5.09 -43.54 -20.33
CA THR A 383 5.22 -42.31 -19.53
C THR A 383 6.62 -41.74 -19.63
N SER A 384 6.76 -40.44 -19.83
CA SER A 384 8.03 -39.74 -19.67
C SER A 384 8.17 -39.16 -18.27
N TYR A 385 9.28 -39.47 -17.62
CA TYR A 385 9.66 -38.88 -16.34
C TYR A 385 10.75 -37.81 -16.51
N ALA A 386 10.55 -36.67 -15.86
CA ALA A 386 11.48 -35.56 -15.78
C ALA A 386 12.38 -35.65 -14.52
N ARG A 387 13.50 -34.92 -14.53
CA ARG A 387 14.51 -34.95 -13.45
C ARG A 387 14.03 -34.36 -12.13
N ASP A 388 12.99 -33.55 -12.18
CA ASP A 388 12.30 -32.94 -11.05
C ASP A 388 11.20 -33.83 -10.46
N GLY A 389 10.98 -35.03 -11.03
CA GLY A 389 9.92 -35.96 -10.61
C GLY A 389 8.60 -35.80 -11.35
N GLY A 390 8.48 -34.87 -12.31
CA GLY A 390 7.30 -34.75 -13.16
C GLY A 390 7.10 -35.98 -14.05
N ALA A 391 5.85 -36.44 -14.22
CA ALA A 391 5.49 -37.60 -15.02
C ALA A 391 4.39 -37.25 -16.02
N GLU A 392 4.60 -37.56 -17.30
CA GLU A 392 3.65 -37.27 -18.37
C GLU A 392 3.35 -38.52 -19.20
N VAL A 393 2.07 -38.86 -19.38
CA VAL A 393 1.64 -40.02 -20.15
C VAL A 393 1.56 -39.68 -21.64
N LEU A 394 2.44 -40.27 -22.44
CA LEU A 394 2.57 -39.95 -23.87
C LEU A 394 1.72 -40.84 -24.77
N ALA A 395 1.50 -42.09 -24.39
CA ALA A 395 0.68 -43.03 -25.17
C ALA A 395 -0.05 -44.03 -24.25
N LYS A 396 -1.28 -44.39 -24.61
CA LYS A 396 -2.11 -45.39 -23.92
C LYS A 396 -2.57 -46.45 -24.91
N PHE A 397 -2.66 -47.69 -24.43
CA PHE A 397 -3.06 -48.83 -25.26
C PHE A 397 -4.44 -49.37 -24.85
N PRO A 398 -5.26 -49.80 -25.82
CA PRO A 398 -6.65 -50.18 -25.56
C PRO A 398 -6.82 -51.52 -24.84
N ASP A 399 -5.79 -52.38 -24.83
CA ASP A 399 -5.79 -53.69 -24.18
C ASP A 399 -4.37 -54.15 -23.83
N GLU A 400 -4.25 -55.31 -23.16
CA GLU A 400 -2.99 -56.02 -22.92
C GLU A 400 -2.70 -57.10 -23.98
N GLY A 401 -3.13 -56.87 -25.22
CA GLY A 401 -2.93 -57.79 -26.32
C GLY A 401 -1.47 -57.83 -26.82
N PRO A 402 -1.10 -58.84 -27.63
CA PRO A 402 0.25 -58.96 -28.20
C PRO A 402 0.69 -57.72 -29.01
N LEU A 403 -0.26 -57.05 -29.68
CA LEU A 403 -0.03 -55.80 -30.40
C LEU A 403 0.33 -54.65 -29.45
N SER A 404 -0.48 -54.44 -28.41
CA SER A 404 -0.30 -53.39 -27.41
C SER A 404 1.03 -53.52 -26.67
N GLU A 405 1.41 -54.73 -26.27
CA GLU A 405 2.73 -54.97 -25.67
C GLU A 405 3.90 -54.71 -26.63
N ALA A 406 3.78 -55.14 -27.89
CA ALA A 406 4.83 -54.96 -28.89
C ALA A 406 5.01 -53.46 -29.22
N LEU A 407 3.91 -52.72 -29.33
CA LEU A 407 3.92 -51.28 -29.54
C LEU A 407 4.45 -50.54 -28.32
N ALA A 408 4.05 -50.89 -27.11
CA ALA A 408 4.59 -50.29 -25.88
C ALA A 408 6.12 -50.43 -25.83
N LYS A 409 6.64 -51.64 -26.04
CA LYS A 409 8.10 -51.89 -26.07
C LYS A 409 8.81 -51.11 -27.18
N HIS A 410 8.20 -51.00 -28.36
CA HIS A 410 8.75 -50.23 -29.47
C HIS A 410 8.74 -48.72 -29.18
N LEU A 411 7.63 -48.17 -28.70
CA LEU A 411 7.48 -46.74 -28.41
C LEU A 411 8.38 -46.28 -27.26
N ALA A 412 8.59 -47.09 -26.22
CA ALA A 412 9.54 -46.79 -25.15
C ALA A 412 11.00 -46.65 -25.64
N GLN A 413 11.32 -47.18 -26.83
CA GLN A 413 12.64 -47.11 -27.46
C GLN A 413 12.64 -46.27 -28.74
N SER A 414 11.49 -45.67 -29.09
CA SER A 414 11.33 -44.99 -30.38
C SER A 414 12.05 -43.64 -30.35
N PRO A 415 12.87 -43.33 -31.37
CA PRO A 415 13.48 -42.01 -31.49
C PRO A 415 12.44 -40.90 -31.71
N VAL A 416 11.26 -41.24 -32.27
CA VAL A 416 10.16 -40.30 -32.45
C VAL A 416 9.57 -39.90 -31.08
N MET A 417 9.35 -40.88 -30.20
CA MET A 417 8.84 -40.63 -28.85
C MET A 417 9.86 -39.91 -27.96
N ALA A 418 11.15 -40.25 -28.08
CA ALA A 418 12.21 -39.58 -27.36
C ALA A 418 12.32 -38.09 -27.75
N ALA A 419 12.26 -37.80 -29.06
CA ALA A 419 12.27 -36.42 -29.55
C ALA A 419 11.06 -35.63 -29.08
N TYR A 420 9.87 -36.23 -29.13
CA TYR A 420 8.65 -35.59 -28.62
C TYR A 420 8.71 -35.32 -27.12
N ALA A 421 9.18 -36.27 -26.32
CA ALA A 421 9.35 -36.09 -24.87
C ALA A 421 10.34 -34.97 -24.53
N ASP A 422 11.40 -34.81 -25.31
CA ASP A 422 12.36 -33.71 -25.14
C ASP A 422 11.76 -32.35 -25.57
N GLU A 423 10.95 -32.33 -26.64
CA GLU A 423 10.21 -31.12 -27.08
C GLU A 423 9.20 -30.68 -26.01
N GLU A 424 8.44 -31.61 -25.43
CA GLU A 424 7.45 -31.31 -24.40
C GLU A 424 8.10 -30.89 -23.08
N ARG A 425 9.22 -31.54 -22.71
CA ARG A 425 10.05 -31.07 -21.59
C ARG A 425 10.54 -29.64 -21.80
N GLN A 426 11.01 -29.29 -22.99
CA GLN A 426 11.44 -27.92 -23.28
C GLN A 426 10.29 -26.93 -23.19
N ARG A 427 9.08 -27.30 -23.61
CA ARG A 427 7.88 -26.46 -23.46
C ARG A 427 7.51 -26.27 -21.99
N SER A 428 7.54 -27.34 -21.20
CA SER A 428 7.25 -27.30 -19.76
C SER A 428 8.29 -26.49 -18.98
N ASP A 429 9.58 -26.71 -19.27
CA ASP A 429 10.70 -25.93 -18.71
C ASP A 429 10.54 -24.44 -19.05
N PHE A 430 10.17 -24.13 -20.29
CA PHE A 430 9.95 -22.75 -20.74
C PHE A 430 8.72 -22.11 -20.09
N ALA A 431 7.64 -22.86 -19.90
CA ALA A 431 6.44 -22.38 -19.21
C ALA A 431 6.71 -22.13 -17.71
N SER A 432 7.58 -22.93 -17.09
CA SER A 432 7.91 -22.85 -15.67
C SER A 432 8.92 -21.75 -15.36
N ASP A 433 9.98 -21.62 -16.16
CA ASP A 433 11.02 -20.60 -16.00
C ASP A 433 11.58 -20.15 -17.37
N PRO A 434 10.92 -19.17 -18.03
CA PRO A 434 11.34 -18.68 -19.34
C PRO A 434 12.77 -18.14 -19.35
N ALA A 435 13.23 -17.51 -18.26
CA ALA A 435 14.57 -16.92 -18.17
C ALA A 435 15.66 -18.00 -18.17
N ARG A 436 15.46 -19.06 -17.38
CA ARG A 436 16.37 -20.21 -17.35
C ARG A 436 16.30 -21.02 -18.63
N ALA A 437 15.12 -21.15 -19.25
CA ALA A 437 14.96 -21.86 -20.51
C ALA A 437 15.69 -21.14 -21.66
N ILE A 438 15.53 -19.81 -21.79
CA ILE A 438 16.27 -19.00 -22.77
C ILE A 438 17.78 -19.13 -22.55
N SER A 439 18.24 -19.06 -21.30
CA SER A 439 19.66 -19.19 -20.95
C SER A 439 20.23 -20.57 -21.31
N THR A 440 19.49 -21.63 -21.01
CA THR A 440 19.85 -23.01 -21.39
C THR A 440 19.89 -23.19 -22.90
N TRP A 441 18.89 -22.65 -23.62
CA TRP A 441 18.84 -22.69 -25.07
C TRP A 441 20.04 -21.97 -25.71
N VAL A 442 20.41 -20.79 -25.21
CA VAL A 442 21.61 -20.04 -25.67
C VAL A 442 22.88 -20.86 -25.42
N ALA A 443 23.01 -21.51 -24.27
CA ALA A 443 24.18 -22.34 -23.95
C ALA A 443 24.29 -23.57 -24.86
N GLN A 444 23.18 -24.28 -25.09
CA GLN A 444 23.13 -25.45 -25.98
C GLN A 444 23.40 -25.06 -27.44
N SER A 445 22.81 -23.96 -27.89
CA SER A 445 23.00 -23.44 -29.24
C SER A 445 24.45 -23.01 -29.47
N ASN A 446 25.09 -22.34 -28.50
CA ASN A 446 26.53 -22.05 -28.57
C ASN A 446 27.39 -23.33 -28.69
N ALA A 447 27.08 -24.36 -27.91
CA ALA A 447 27.80 -25.63 -27.98
C ALA A 447 27.63 -26.36 -29.33
N GLN A 448 26.50 -26.16 -30.02
CA GLN A 448 26.29 -26.64 -31.38
C GLN A 448 27.05 -25.79 -32.41
N ILE A 449 27.02 -24.46 -32.27
CA ILE A 449 27.74 -23.52 -33.14
C ILE A 449 29.26 -23.75 -33.07
N ASP A 450 29.80 -24.10 -31.90
CA ASP A 450 31.21 -24.41 -31.72
C ASP A 450 31.69 -25.59 -32.60
N ARG A 451 30.77 -26.45 -33.06
CA ARG A 451 31.06 -27.59 -33.96
C ARG A 451 31.07 -27.21 -35.43
N LEU A 452 30.63 -26.01 -35.79
CA LEU A 452 30.57 -25.52 -37.18
C LEU A 452 31.89 -24.87 -37.63
N PRO A 453 32.13 -24.73 -38.96
CA PRO A 453 33.26 -23.98 -39.50
C PRO A 453 33.30 -22.52 -39.01
N LYS A 454 34.50 -22.01 -38.69
CA LYS A 454 34.70 -20.70 -38.03
C LYS A 454 34.07 -19.51 -38.77
N ASP A 455 34.00 -19.59 -40.09
CA ASP A 455 33.41 -18.59 -40.98
C ASP A 455 31.89 -18.49 -40.87
N ALA A 456 31.20 -19.53 -40.39
CA ALA A 456 29.75 -19.53 -40.17
C ALA A 456 29.35 -19.22 -38.70
N GLN A 457 30.29 -19.25 -37.76
CA GLN A 457 29.98 -19.13 -36.33
C GLN A 457 29.58 -17.72 -35.90
N GLY A 458 30.17 -16.69 -36.52
CA GLY A 458 29.96 -15.29 -36.12
C GLY A 458 28.53 -14.85 -36.37
N ASP A 459 28.05 -15.06 -37.60
CA ASP A 459 26.72 -14.65 -38.03
C ASP A 459 25.63 -15.43 -37.28
N LEU A 460 25.80 -16.75 -37.10
CA LEU A 460 24.83 -17.56 -36.35
C LEU A 460 24.73 -17.15 -34.87
N ARG A 461 25.85 -16.78 -34.22
CA ARG A 461 25.81 -16.27 -32.84
C ARG A 461 25.09 -14.94 -32.76
N ALA A 462 25.29 -14.05 -33.75
CA ALA A 462 24.63 -12.75 -33.78
C ALA A 462 23.11 -12.90 -33.95
N GLU A 463 22.66 -13.77 -34.85
CA GLU A 463 21.23 -14.07 -35.04
C GLU A 463 20.61 -14.71 -33.79
N MET A 464 21.28 -15.72 -33.20
CA MET A 464 20.82 -16.37 -31.98
C MET A 464 20.71 -15.39 -30.81
N GLN A 465 21.67 -14.49 -30.64
CA GLN A 465 21.62 -13.44 -29.61
C GLN A 465 20.49 -12.43 -29.87
N GLY A 466 20.21 -12.13 -31.15
CA GLY A 466 19.05 -11.33 -31.56
C GLY A 466 17.74 -11.98 -31.13
N ILE A 467 17.56 -13.28 -31.43
CA ILE A 467 16.38 -14.05 -31.03
C ILE A 467 16.23 -14.12 -29.50
N ALA A 468 17.33 -14.36 -28.77
CA ALA A 468 17.32 -14.35 -27.31
C ALA A 468 16.91 -12.99 -26.73
N THR A 469 17.35 -11.91 -27.36
CA THR A 469 17.01 -10.54 -26.95
C THR A 469 15.54 -10.24 -27.21
N GLU A 470 15.03 -10.60 -28.39
CA GLU A 470 13.62 -10.44 -28.75
C GLU A 470 12.70 -11.29 -27.86
N ALA A 471 13.10 -12.52 -27.54
CA ALA A 471 12.38 -13.38 -26.60
C ALA A 471 12.35 -12.77 -25.20
N THR A 472 13.50 -12.35 -24.68
CA THR A 472 13.62 -11.68 -23.36
C THR A 472 12.68 -10.46 -23.28
N ALA A 473 12.61 -9.65 -24.33
CA ALA A 473 11.71 -8.49 -24.41
C ALA A 473 10.23 -8.88 -24.52
N ALA A 474 9.90 -9.91 -25.30
CA ALA A 474 8.52 -10.39 -25.46
C ALA A 474 7.93 -10.92 -24.14
N PHE A 475 8.76 -11.50 -23.28
CA PHE A 475 8.36 -12.00 -21.96
C PHE A 475 8.56 -10.99 -20.83
N GLY A 476 8.98 -9.76 -21.13
CA GLY A 476 9.19 -8.70 -20.12
C GLY A 476 10.30 -9.00 -19.10
N LEU A 477 11.22 -9.90 -19.45
CA LEU A 477 12.35 -10.30 -18.60
C LEU A 477 13.41 -9.18 -18.53
N ASP A 478 13.44 -8.31 -19.53
CA ASP A 478 14.22 -7.08 -19.58
C ASP A 478 13.73 -6.02 -18.58
N ARG A 479 12.42 -5.96 -18.31
CA ARG A 479 11.84 -5.15 -17.22
C ARG A 479 12.25 -5.68 -15.86
N GLN A 480 12.15 -6.99 -15.64
CA GLN A 480 12.62 -7.60 -14.38
C GLN A 480 14.10 -7.30 -14.15
N GLN A 481 14.95 -7.44 -15.17
CA GLN A 481 16.39 -7.18 -15.00
C GLN A 481 16.70 -5.69 -14.79
N ALA A 482 15.99 -4.78 -15.47
CA ALA A 482 16.12 -3.33 -15.26
C ALA A 482 15.50 -2.85 -13.94
N GLU A 483 14.48 -3.54 -13.39
CA GLU A 483 13.86 -3.28 -12.09
C GLU A 483 14.65 -3.92 -10.92
N ILE A 484 15.35 -5.04 -11.18
CA ILE A 484 16.32 -5.65 -10.27
C ILE A 484 17.58 -4.77 -10.14
N GLU A 485 17.96 -4.04 -11.19
CA GLU A 485 19.10 -3.09 -11.18
C GLU A 485 18.70 -1.66 -10.77
N ALA A 486 17.42 -1.31 -10.81
CA ALA A 486 16.96 0.01 -10.41
C ALA A 486 17.03 0.18 -8.87
N PRO A 487 17.53 1.32 -8.37
CA PRO A 487 17.52 1.59 -6.94
C PRO A 487 16.08 1.74 -6.43
N PRO A 488 15.82 1.45 -5.14
CA PRO A 488 14.51 1.68 -4.53
C PRO A 488 14.07 3.13 -4.69
N ARG A 489 12.79 3.32 -5.01
CA ARG A 489 12.11 4.59 -5.33
C ARG A 489 11.65 5.33 -4.08
N SER A 490 11.09 4.65 -3.08
CA SER A 490 10.60 5.29 -1.86
C SER A 490 11.75 5.62 -0.92
N THR A 491 11.64 6.76 -0.24
CA THR A 491 12.59 7.12 0.83
C THR A 491 12.53 6.11 1.98
N LEU A 492 11.38 5.49 2.22
CA LEU A 492 11.21 4.48 3.26
C LEU A 492 12.05 3.22 2.96
N TYR A 493 11.86 2.60 1.81
CA TYR A 493 12.52 1.32 1.50
C TYR A 493 13.93 1.47 0.95
N SER A 494 14.33 2.65 0.49
CA SER A 494 15.76 2.98 0.28
C SER A 494 16.53 3.20 1.59
N THR A 495 15.87 3.12 2.75
CA THR A 495 16.48 3.37 4.06
C THR A 495 16.75 2.08 4.83
N SER A 496 17.95 1.97 5.42
CA SER A 496 18.25 1.03 6.49
C SER A 496 18.64 1.74 7.77
N ILE A 497 18.20 1.21 8.92
CA ILE A 497 18.32 1.81 10.24
C ILE A 497 19.02 0.83 11.16
N GLY A 498 20.28 1.13 11.50
CA GLY A 498 21.02 0.47 12.56
C GLY A 498 20.85 1.19 13.91
N ALA A 499 21.44 0.62 14.97
CA ALA A 499 21.36 1.20 16.33
C ALA A 499 21.92 2.64 16.43
N SER A 500 23.00 2.91 15.67
CA SER A 500 23.74 4.18 15.68
C SER A 500 24.02 4.74 14.28
N TYR A 501 23.40 4.19 13.24
CA TYR A 501 23.58 4.67 11.86
C TYR A 501 22.29 4.59 11.06
N LEU A 502 22.18 5.46 10.06
CA LEU A 502 21.09 5.54 9.09
C LEU A 502 21.72 5.52 7.70
N ASN A 503 21.34 4.57 6.86
CA ASN A 503 21.68 4.58 5.44
C ASN A 503 20.45 4.97 4.65
N VAL A 504 20.53 6.00 3.81
CA VAL A 504 19.45 6.36 2.88
C VAL A 504 20.01 6.37 1.47
N ALA A 505 19.47 5.52 0.61
CA ALA A 505 19.89 5.38 -0.79
C ALA A 505 21.41 5.22 -0.95
N GLY A 506 22.04 4.40 -0.10
CA GLY A 506 23.48 4.14 -0.10
C GLY A 506 24.34 5.18 0.64
N THR A 507 23.75 6.25 1.18
CA THR A 507 24.48 7.25 1.97
C THR A 507 24.36 6.96 3.45
N GLU A 508 25.42 6.44 4.06
CA GLU A 508 25.49 6.22 5.50
C GLU A 508 25.67 7.53 6.27
N LYS A 509 24.99 7.63 7.41
CA LYS A 509 24.98 8.79 8.27
C LYS A 509 24.90 8.35 9.73
N GLU A 510 25.85 8.81 10.54
CA GLU A 510 25.92 8.47 11.96
C GLU A 510 24.76 9.12 12.73
N LEU A 511 24.08 8.33 13.54
CA LEU A 511 23.00 8.76 14.42
C LEU A 511 23.50 8.83 15.87
N GLN A 512 22.84 9.65 16.69
CA GLN A 512 23.08 9.63 18.14
C GLN A 512 22.66 8.27 18.75
N ASP A 513 23.31 7.87 19.83
CA ASP A 513 22.99 6.63 20.56
C ASP A 513 21.49 6.56 20.90
N GLY A 514 20.83 5.47 20.46
CA GLY A 514 19.40 5.23 20.66
C GLY A 514 18.46 6.05 19.75
N ALA A 515 18.97 6.90 18.85
CA ALA A 515 18.13 7.61 17.89
C ALA A 515 17.61 6.68 16.78
N GLY A 516 18.38 5.66 16.38
CA GLY A 516 17.93 4.63 15.43
C GLY A 516 16.77 3.81 15.99
N GLU A 517 16.88 3.37 17.26
CA GLU A 517 15.80 2.64 17.95
C GLU A 517 14.53 3.48 18.10
N LYS A 518 14.67 4.78 18.43
CA LYS A 518 13.55 5.71 18.50
C LYS A 518 12.89 5.91 17.12
N LEU A 519 13.68 6.05 16.06
CA LEU A 519 13.17 6.19 14.70
C LEU A 519 12.41 4.93 14.27
N GLN A 520 12.97 3.73 14.51
CA GLN A 520 12.27 2.48 14.25
C GLN A 520 10.96 2.40 15.04
N LEU A 521 10.95 2.78 16.32
CA LEU A 521 9.75 2.74 17.15
C LEU A 521 8.65 3.69 16.64
N ILE A 522 9.01 4.88 16.16
CA ILE A 522 8.06 5.84 15.60
C ILE A 522 7.53 5.35 14.24
N LEU A 523 8.39 4.83 13.36
CA LEU A 523 7.98 4.27 12.06
C LEU A 523 7.02 3.08 12.23
N ARG A 524 7.26 2.21 13.22
CA ARG A 524 6.34 1.13 13.60
C ARG A 524 4.99 1.65 14.09
N MET A 525 5.00 2.73 14.89
CA MET A 525 3.77 3.36 15.36
C MET A 525 2.95 3.94 14.19
N VAL A 526 3.63 4.59 13.24
CA VAL A 526 2.99 5.15 12.05
C VAL A 526 2.50 4.06 11.10
N ALA A 527 3.20 2.93 10.98
CA ALA A 527 2.71 1.76 10.24
C ALA A 527 1.42 1.20 10.87
N SER A 528 1.37 1.12 12.20
CA SER A 528 0.20 0.60 12.93
C SER A 528 -1.06 1.45 12.74
N THR A 529 -0.91 2.77 12.57
CA THR A 529 -2.04 3.68 12.32
C THR A 529 -2.64 3.50 10.94
N THR A 530 -1.82 3.12 9.96
CA THR A 530 -2.23 2.72 8.60
C THR A 530 -2.51 1.23 8.47
N ARG A 531 -2.45 0.50 9.60
CA ARG A 531 -2.81 -0.92 9.72
C ARG A 531 -1.96 -1.86 8.87
N ILE A 532 -0.73 -1.43 8.60
CA ILE A 532 0.36 -2.26 8.05
C ILE A 532 1.08 -2.91 9.23
N ASP A 533 1.49 -4.17 9.09
CA ASP A 533 2.19 -4.90 10.17
C ASP A 533 3.48 -4.15 10.60
N PRO A 534 3.55 -3.64 11.85
CA PRO A 534 4.72 -2.92 12.33
C PRO A 534 5.99 -3.78 12.39
N GLU A 535 5.86 -5.08 12.60
CA GLU A 535 7.00 -5.98 12.73
C GLU A 535 7.66 -6.24 11.37
N LYS A 536 6.84 -6.32 10.33
CA LYS A 536 7.26 -6.39 8.94
C LYS A 536 8.01 -5.14 8.48
N ILE A 537 7.52 -3.94 8.84
CA ILE A 537 8.25 -2.69 8.59
C ILE A 537 9.58 -2.65 9.34
N ARG A 538 9.63 -3.13 10.59
CA ARG A 538 10.88 -3.20 11.36
C ARG A 538 11.92 -4.04 10.64
N GLN A 539 11.57 -5.26 10.23
CA GLN A 539 12.48 -6.19 9.53
C GLN A 539 12.99 -5.61 8.21
N ARG A 540 12.10 -5.04 7.39
CA ARG A 540 12.48 -4.43 6.10
C ARG A 540 13.45 -3.25 6.26
N LEU A 541 13.33 -2.48 7.34
CA LEU A 541 14.21 -1.34 7.63
C LEU A 541 15.53 -1.73 8.30
N GLU A 542 15.74 -2.99 8.69
CA GLU A 542 17.07 -3.43 9.13
C GLU A 542 18.06 -3.44 7.96
N THR A 543 17.60 -3.80 6.77
CA THR A 543 18.43 -3.92 5.56
C THR A 543 18.13 -2.87 4.51
N GLY A 544 16.90 -2.34 4.47
CA GLY A 544 16.38 -1.63 3.29
C GLY A 544 16.11 -2.61 2.15
N ALA A 545 15.35 -2.17 1.14
CA ALA A 545 15.18 -2.90 -0.10
C ALA A 545 16.48 -2.88 -0.89
N ALA A 546 16.90 -4.03 -1.41
CA ALA A 546 18.09 -4.15 -2.24
C ALA A 546 17.93 -3.44 -3.59
N ASN A 547 16.71 -3.45 -4.15
CA ASN A 547 16.36 -2.87 -5.45
C ASN A 547 14.86 -2.53 -5.54
N ALA A 548 14.46 -1.90 -6.65
CA ALA A 548 13.08 -1.51 -6.91
C ALA A 548 12.13 -2.71 -7.04
N HIS A 549 12.63 -3.89 -7.45
CA HIS A 549 11.82 -5.10 -7.53
C HIS A 549 11.40 -5.63 -6.15
N GLU A 550 12.34 -5.72 -5.21
CA GLU A 550 12.04 -6.09 -3.82
C GLU A 550 11.11 -5.07 -3.16
N GLU A 551 11.33 -3.78 -3.43
CA GLU A 551 10.42 -2.73 -3.00
C GLU A 551 9.01 -2.92 -3.59
N GLU A 552 8.86 -3.21 -4.88
CA GLU A 552 7.55 -3.39 -5.50
C GLU A 552 6.78 -4.56 -4.86
N ALA A 553 7.45 -5.66 -4.55
CA ALA A 553 6.86 -6.78 -3.82
C ALA A 553 6.41 -6.33 -2.41
N TRP A 554 7.21 -5.51 -1.75
CA TRP A 554 6.85 -4.96 -0.44
C TRP A 554 5.65 -4.02 -0.51
N VAL A 555 5.61 -3.12 -1.49
CA VAL A 555 4.52 -2.16 -1.75
C VAL A 555 3.22 -2.90 -2.08
N LYS A 556 3.25 -3.92 -2.95
CA LYS A 556 2.06 -4.75 -3.26
C LYS A 556 1.50 -5.40 -2.00
N SER A 557 2.38 -5.90 -1.15
CA SER A 557 2.01 -6.51 0.12
C SER A 557 1.37 -5.50 1.08
N ASP A 558 1.89 -4.27 1.13
CA ASP A 558 1.33 -3.20 1.97
C ASP A 558 -0.03 -2.72 1.44
N ILE A 559 -0.20 -2.56 0.11
CA ILE A 559 -1.49 -2.24 -0.52
C ILE A 559 -2.54 -3.30 -0.19
N ALA A 560 -2.16 -4.58 -0.23
CA ALA A 560 -3.07 -5.68 0.09
C ALA A 560 -3.51 -5.65 1.56
N GLU A 561 -2.60 -5.34 2.49
CA GLU A 561 -2.95 -5.19 3.91
C GLU A 561 -3.88 -4.01 4.16
N VAL A 562 -3.58 -2.85 3.57
CA VAL A 562 -4.44 -1.65 3.64
C VAL A 562 -5.82 -1.96 3.06
N ALA A 563 -5.89 -2.58 1.88
CA ALA A 563 -7.15 -2.92 1.24
C ALA A 563 -7.96 -3.94 2.05
N LYS A 564 -7.32 -4.99 2.55
CA LYS A 564 -7.95 -6.00 3.40
C LYS A 564 -8.53 -5.39 4.67
N TYR A 565 -7.79 -4.49 5.31
CA TYR A 565 -8.22 -3.89 6.57
C TYR A 565 -9.37 -2.89 6.37
N HIS A 566 -9.32 -2.09 5.31
CA HIS A 566 -10.32 -1.06 5.04
C HIS A 566 -11.49 -1.53 4.15
N GLY A 567 -11.50 -2.81 3.74
CA GLY A 567 -12.52 -3.37 2.87
C GLY A 567 -12.50 -2.79 1.44
N PHE A 568 -11.34 -2.33 0.96
CA PHE A 568 -11.22 -1.82 -0.41
C PHE A 568 -11.14 -2.96 -1.42
N ASP A 569 -12.05 -2.96 -2.40
CA ASP A 569 -12.00 -3.90 -3.51
C ASP A 569 -10.92 -3.50 -4.52
N LEU A 570 -9.82 -4.26 -4.55
CA LEU A 570 -8.71 -4.08 -5.50
C LEU A 570 -9.08 -4.45 -6.95
N GLY A 571 -10.19 -5.17 -7.16
CA GLY A 571 -10.77 -5.39 -8.49
C GLY A 571 -11.38 -4.11 -9.08
N SER A 572 -11.88 -3.21 -8.23
CA SER A 572 -12.43 -1.92 -8.61
C SER A 572 -11.36 -0.82 -8.73
N GLN A 573 -11.55 0.11 -9.68
CA GLN A 573 -10.65 1.27 -9.80
C GLN A 573 -10.72 2.19 -8.56
N GLN A 574 -11.90 2.32 -7.97
CA GLN A 574 -12.09 3.15 -6.77
C GLN A 574 -11.35 2.56 -5.56
N GLY A 575 -11.49 1.26 -5.30
CA GLY A 575 -10.80 0.59 -4.20
C GLY A 575 -9.28 0.61 -4.37
N ARG A 576 -8.77 0.44 -5.61
CA ARG A 576 -7.33 0.62 -5.90
C ARG A 576 -6.83 2.02 -5.55
N ASN A 577 -7.57 3.07 -5.97
CA ASN A 577 -7.17 4.45 -5.68
C ASN A 577 -7.21 4.76 -4.18
N SER A 578 -8.24 4.30 -3.46
CA SER A 578 -8.34 4.52 -2.00
C SER A 578 -7.27 3.78 -1.21
N ALA A 579 -6.91 2.55 -1.61
CA ALA A 579 -5.80 1.82 -1.00
C ALA A 579 -4.45 2.51 -1.25
N ALA A 580 -4.22 2.98 -2.49
CA ALA A 580 -3.01 3.70 -2.85
C ALA A 580 -2.87 5.03 -2.08
N GLU A 581 -3.93 5.83 -1.98
CA GLU A 581 -3.89 7.11 -1.24
C GLU A 581 -3.54 6.94 0.24
N GLN A 582 -4.06 5.89 0.90
CA GLN A 582 -3.72 5.62 2.30
C GLN A 582 -2.27 5.17 2.46
N LEU A 583 -1.78 4.34 1.54
CA LEU A 583 -0.39 3.91 1.55
C LEU A 583 0.58 5.06 1.25
N ASP A 584 0.24 5.94 0.31
CA ASP A 584 1.05 7.11 -0.03
C ASP A 584 1.21 8.05 1.17
N ARG A 585 0.14 8.31 1.93
CA ARG A 585 0.22 9.11 3.17
C ARG A 585 1.16 8.49 4.20
N PHE A 586 1.17 7.16 4.32
CA PHE A 586 2.11 6.47 5.19
C PHE A 586 3.55 6.66 4.72
N TYR A 587 3.83 6.46 3.43
CA TYR A 587 5.18 6.62 2.87
C TYR A 587 5.68 8.07 2.93
N GLU A 588 4.82 9.06 2.69
CA GLU A 588 5.15 10.48 2.86
C GLU A 588 5.53 10.76 4.32
N ARG A 589 4.71 10.32 5.28
CA ARG A 589 4.98 10.55 6.70
C ARG A 589 6.25 9.85 7.17
N ALA A 590 6.50 8.65 6.67
CA ALA A 590 7.72 7.91 6.96
C ALA A 590 8.96 8.60 6.38
N ALA A 591 8.87 9.13 5.16
CA ALA A 591 9.94 9.91 4.53
C ALA A 591 10.27 11.18 5.32
N GLU A 592 9.26 11.90 5.82
CA GLU A 592 9.44 13.08 6.68
C GLU A 592 10.20 12.74 7.96
N LEU A 593 9.88 11.61 8.61
CA LEU A 593 10.52 11.16 9.84
C LEU A 593 11.97 10.75 9.60
N ILE A 594 12.25 10.03 8.51
CA ILE A 594 13.60 9.66 8.09
C ILE A 594 14.41 10.92 7.76
N HIS A 595 13.81 11.88 7.06
CA HIS A 595 14.46 13.16 6.75
C HIS A 595 14.74 13.98 8.02
N SER A 596 13.81 13.99 8.97
CA SER A 596 13.97 14.65 10.27
C SER A 596 15.10 14.01 11.08
N ALA A 597 15.18 12.68 11.12
CA ALA A 597 16.29 11.96 11.73
C ALA A 597 17.63 12.24 11.04
N ARG A 598 17.63 12.39 9.71
CA ARG A 598 18.81 12.79 8.91
C ARG A 598 19.24 14.23 9.17
N GLY A 599 18.29 15.11 9.51
CA GLY A 599 18.49 16.50 9.92
C GLY A 599 19.06 16.65 11.34
N ILE A 600 18.99 15.59 12.17
CA ILE A 600 19.58 15.55 13.52
C ILE A 600 21.09 15.28 13.50
N VAL A 601 21.73 15.26 12.33
CA VAL A 601 23.18 15.25 12.24
C VAL A 601 23.73 16.66 12.20
N GLY A 602 24.27 17.08 13.35
CA GLY A 602 25.32 18.08 13.40
C GLY A 602 25.15 19.25 14.35
N GLU A 603 24.05 19.36 15.11
CA GLU A 603 24.07 20.16 16.33
C GLU A 603 24.04 19.21 17.51
N ARG A 604 25.25 18.88 18.00
CA ARG A 604 25.45 18.66 19.43
C ARG A 604 24.62 19.73 20.11
N SER A 605 23.52 19.40 20.80
CA SER A 605 22.76 20.40 21.57
C SER A 605 23.80 21.24 22.27
N PRO A 606 23.88 22.57 21.99
CA PRO A 606 24.86 23.41 22.63
C PRO A 606 24.71 23.15 24.10
N ASP A 607 25.78 22.68 24.71
CA ASP A 607 25.77 22.46 26.12
C ASP A 607 25.28 23.77 26.77
N PRO A 608 24.13 23.78 27.50
CA PRO A 608 23.47 25.03 27.87
C PRO A 608 24.41 26.00 28.58
N LEU A 609 25.37 25.47 29.34
CA LEU A 609 26.40 26.25 30.00
C LEU A 609 27.44 26.84 29.02
N VAL A 610 27.89 26.06 28.03
CA VAL A 610 28.84 26.52 27.02
C VAL A 610 28.20 27.53 26.07
N GLU A 611 26.92 27.37 25.77
CA GLU A 611 26.13 28.33 25.00
C GLU A 611 25.92 29.62 25.78
N ALA A 612 25.62 29.53 27.08
CA ALA A 612 25.55 30.68 27.97
C ALA A 612 26.91 31.41 27.99
N LEU A 613 28.03 30.70 28.18
CA LEU A 613 29.38 31.28 28.12
C LEU A 613 29.68 31.96 26.77
N GLY A 614 29.34 31.32 25.66
CA GLY A 614 29.50 31.88 24.32
C GLY A 614 28.62 33.11 24.06
N SER A 615 27.43 33.13 24.63
CA SER A 615 26.51 34.28 24.56
C SER A 615 26.99 35.44 25.40
N LEU A 616 27.45 35.19 26.64
CA LEU A 616 28.10 36.21 27.48
C LEU A 616 29.31 36.80 26.74
N ALA A 617 30.18 35.98 26.15
CA ALA A 617 31.34 36.45 25.40
C ALA A 617 30.96 37.32 24.19
N ARG A 618 29.95 36.92 23.41
CA ARG A 618 29.46 37.71 22.26
C ARG A 618 28.84 39.04 22.69
N VAL A 619 28.00 39.04 23.73
CA VAL A 619 27.41 40.26 24.27
C VAL A 619 28.50 41.18 24.79
N HIS A 620 29.47 40.66 25.56
CA HIS A 620 30.62 41.42 26.05
C HIS A 620 31.43 42.05 24.90
N ALA A 621 31.72 41.28 23.85
CA ALA A 621 32.47 41.79 22.70
C ALA A 621 31.72 42.91 21.95
N SER A 622 30.39 42.85 21.90
CA SER A 622 29.56 43.85 21.22
C SER A 622 29.23 45.10 22.05
N GLN A 623 29.07 44.95 23.37
CA GLN A 623 28.54 46.00 24.26
C GLN A 623 29.53 46.45 25.34
N GLY A 624 30.63 45.72 25.56
CA GLY A 624 31.65 46.02 26.57
C GLY A 624 31.27 45.69 28.02
N SER A 625 30.01 45.31 28.27
CA SER A 625 29.51 44.88 29.58
C SER A 625 28.45 43.81 29.42
N VAL A 626 28.30 42.93 30.41
CA VAL A 626 27.27 41.90 30.44
C VAL A 626 26.66 41.82 31.83
N ALA A 627 25.35 41.59 31.91
CA ALA A 627 24.64 41.35 33.16
C ALA A 627 23.57 40.26 32.95
N PHE A 628 23.29 39.50 34.00
CA PHE A 628 22.16 38.58 34.04
C PHE A 628 20.87 39.37 34.27
N ARG A 629 19.72 38.83 33.86
CA ARG A 629 18.44 39.55 34.04
C ARG A 629 18.05 39.69 35.52
N ASN A 630 18.50 38.76 36.35
CA ASN A 630 18.26 38.76 37.79
C ASN A 630 19.30 37.90 38.52
N GLU A 631 19.29 38.03 39.84
CA GLU A 631 20.25 37.38 40.74
C GLU A 631 20.08 35.85 40.83
N ASN A 632 18.87 35.33 40.61
CA ASN A 632 18.62 33.89 40.60
C ASN A 632 19.30 33.23 39.39
N GLN A 633 19.22 33.84 38.21
CA GLN A 633 19.93 33.36 37.02
C GLN A 633 21.44 33.38 37.18
N ALA A 634 21.98 34.43 37.80
CA ALA A 634 23.41 34.50 38.10
C ALA A 634 23.85 33.41 39.09
N LYS A 635 22.99 33.10 40.08
CA LYS A 635 23.24 32.04 41.07
C LYS A 635 23.18 30.65 40.44
N ASP A 636 22.17 30.37 39.63
CA ASP A 636 22.01 29.07 38.96
C ASP A 636 23.18 28.81 38.02
N PHE A 637 23.58 29.83 37.24
CA PHE A 637 24.78 29.79 36.41
C PHE A 637 26.06 29.56 37.24
N ALA A 638 26.20 30.20 38.40
CA ALA A 638 27.36 30.02 39.26
C ALA A 638 27.47 28.60 39.83
N GLU A 639 26.35 27.99 40.21
CA GLU A 639 26.32 26.60 40.69
C GLU A 639 26.64 25.61 39.57
N GLU A 640 26.10 25.82 38.37
CA GLU A 640 26.38 24.99 37.19
C GLU A 640 27.87 25.03 36.79
N MET A 641 28.47 26.23 36.85
CA MET A 641 29.92 26.40 36.66
C MET A 641 30.74 25.61 37.69
N LYS A 642 30.35 25.64 38.98
CA LYS A 642 31.05 24.91 40.05
C LYS A 642 30.91 23.41 39.91
N GLU A 643 29.73 22.92 39.55
CA GLU A 643 29.46 21.50 39.36
C GLU A 643 30.32 20.93 38.22
N ARG A 644 30.44 21.67 37.12
CA ARG A 644 31.13 21.20 35.92
C ARG A 644 32.64 21.39 35.94
N TYR A 645 33.11 22.55 36.39
CA TYR A 645 34.51 22.97 36.31
C TYR A 645 35.21 23.02 37.68
N GLY A 646 34.48 22.69 38.75
CA GLY A 646 34.99 22.62 40.13
C GLY A 646 34.67 23.88 40.94
N ALA A 647 34.58 23.71 42.26
CA ALA A 647 34.12 24.73 43.22
C ALA A 647 34.89 26.07 43.18
N ASN A 648 36.11 26.08 42.64
CA ASN A 648 36.98 27.26 42.56
C ASN A 648 36.99 27.93 41.18
N VAL A 649 36.26 27.43 40.18
CA VAL A 649 36.36 27.90 38.78
C VAL A 649 36.18 29.41 38.63
N LEU A 650 35.24 30.03 39.35
CA LEU A 650 34.98 31.48 39.25
C LEU A 650 36.12 32.31 39.87
N LYS A 651 36.77 31.79 40.92
CA LYS A 651 37.97 32.40 41.51
C LYS A 651 39.20 32.19 40.63
N ASP A 652 39.30 31.05 39.96
CA ASP A 652 40.36 30.75 39.01
C ASP A 652 40.26 31.64 37.77
N ILE A 653 39.06 31.80 37.23
CA ILE A 653 38.73 32.76 36.18
C ILE A 653 39.13 34.17 36.64
N ALA A 654 38.72 34.63 37.82
CA ALA A 654 39.11 35.94 38.36
C ALA A 654 40.64 36.09 38.59
N ALA A 655 41.37 34.99 38.71
CA ALA A 655 42.84 34.96 38.77
C ALA A 655 43.51 34.96 37.37
N GLY A 656 42.73 34.88 36.29
CA GLY A 656 43.20 34.77 34.91
C GLY A 656 43.51 33.32 34.47
N ARG A 657 43.16 32.32 35.29
CA ARG A 657 43.36 30.90 34.99
C ARG A 657 42.11 30.32 34.35
N THR A 658 42.17 30.08 33.03
CA THR A 658 41.02 29.58 32.26
C THR A 658 41.11 28.09 31.92
N GLU A 659 42.12 27.37 32.43
CA GLU A 659 42.39 25.98 32.03
C GLU A 659 41.27 25.00 32.40
N ALA A 660 40.49 25.30 33.44
CA ALA A 660 39.31 24.50 33.78
C ALA A 660 38.28 24.47 32.63
N LEU A 661 38.17 25.55 31.84
CA LEU A 661 37.27 25.64 30.69
C LEU A 661 37.80 24.88 29.47
N ALA A 662 39.08 24.45 29.44
CA ALA A 662 39.67 23.73 28.31
C ALA A 662 38.99 22.38 28.04
N LYS A 663 38.31 21.82 29.04
CA LYS A 663 37.49 20.61 28.92
C LYS A 663 36.40 20.75 27.85
N ASP A 664 35.76 21.92 27.73
CA ASP A 664 34.65 22.15 26.80
C ASP A 664 34.97 23.21 25.73
N VAL A 665 35.98 24.05 25.96
CA VAL A 665 36.39 25.14 25.05
C VAL A 665 37.89 25.00 24.74
N PRO A 666 38.26 24.24 23.70
CA PRO A 666 39.66 23.96 23.38
C PRO A 666 40.46 25.20 22.96
N ASP A 667 39.81 26.20 22.36
CA ASP A 667 40.47 27.41 21.86
C ASP A 667 40.85 28.38 23.02
N PRO A 668 42.15 28.69 23.22
CA PRO A 668 42.59 29.57 24.30
C PRO A 668 42.07 31.01 24.20
N ALA A 669 41.81 31.53 22.99
CA ALA A 669 41.30 32.88 22.80
C ALA A 669 39.82 32.97 23.20
N ALA A 670 39.00 31.99 22.80
CA ALA A 670 37.61 31.85 23.22
C ALA A 670 37.48 31.70 24.74
N ARG A 671 38.35 30.90 25.38
CA ARG A 671 38.39 30.78 26.85
C ARG A 671 38.66 32.12 27.54
N ALA A 672 39.60 32.89 27.02
CA ALA A 672 39.91 34.22 27.55
C ALA A 672 38.72 35.18 27.38
N ALA A 673 38.06 35.18 26.22
CA ALA A 673 36.88 36.03 25.97
C ALA A 673 35.71 35.69 26.90
N MET A 674 35.44 34.40 27.11
CA MET A 674 34.40 33.93 28.05
C MET A 674 34.74 34.29 29.50
N ALA A 675 36.00 34.14 29.91
CA ALA A 675 36.45 34.51 31.24
C ALA A 675 36.28 36.00 31.54
N VAL A 676 36.61 36.87 30.57
CA VAL A 676 36.39 38.32 30.70
C VAL A 676 34.89 38.64 30.82
N ALA A 677 34.04 37.99 30.03
CA ALA A 677 32.59 38.21 30.11
C ALA A 677 31.98 37.78 31.46
N VAL A 678 32.44 36.66 32.02
CA VAL A 678 32.02 36.18 33.35
C VAL A 678 32.47 37.16 34.46
N VAL A 679 33.70 37.68 34.38
CA VAL A 679 34.19 38.70 35.32
C VAL A 679 33.42 40.01 35.19
N SER A 680 33.07 40.40 33.96
CA SER A 680 32.26 41.60 33.69
C SER A 680 30.87 41.47 34.34
N ALA A 681 30.21 40.31 34.19
CA ALA A 681 28.92 40.03 34.82
C ALA A 681 28.99 40.00 36.36
N ALA A 682 30.11 39.59 36.94
CA ALA A 682 30.32 39.55 38.39
C ALA A 682 30.40 40.94 39.06
N LYS A 683 30.50 42.03 38.28
CA LYS A 683 30.44 43.40 38.80
C LYS A 683 29.03 43.77 39.27
N GLU A 684 28.02 43.28 38.58
CA GLU A 684 26.60 43.57 38.85
C GLU A 684 25.91 42.45 39.66
N HIS A 685 26.50 41.24 39.71
CA HIS A 685 25.90 40.06 40.33
C HIS A 685 26.81 39.37 41.36
N PRO A 686 26.68 39.72 42.66
CA PRO A 686 27.45 39.10 43.74
C PRO A 686 27.28 37.57 43.85
N SER A 687 26.18 37.00 43.36
CA SER A 687 25.92 35.55 43.38
C SER A 687 26.86 34.74 42.50
N LEU A 688 27.63 35.38 41.62
CA LEU A 688 28.75 34.76 40.91
C LEU A 688 29.97 34.51 41.82
N GLY A 689 29.89 34.84 43.12
CA GLY A 689 30.91 34.48 44.11
C GLY A 689 32.15 35.36 44.10
N LEU A 690 32.08 36.53 43.44
CA LEU A 690 33.07 37.60 43.47
C LEU A 690 32.38 38.89 43.92
N SER A 691 33.05 39.69 44.74
CA SER A 691 32.59 41.06 45.00
C SER A 691 32.89 41.97 43.79
N ALA A 692 32.13 43.06 43.65
CA ALA A 692 32.35 44.05 42.58
C ALA A 692 33.81 44.56 42.54
N HIS A 693 34.43 44.76 43.72
CA HIS A 693 35.83 45.17 43.82
C HIS A 693 36.80 44.07 43.34
N GLU A 694 36.52 42.79 43.64
CA GLU A 694 37.32 41.66 43.14
C GLU A 694 37.19 41.48 41.63
N ALA A 695 35.98 41.69 41.08
CA ALA A 695 35.70 41.64 39.65
C ALA A 695 36.42 42.77 38.88
N GLU A 696 36.37 44.02 39.38
CA GLU A 696 37.13 45.13 38.79
C GLU A 696 38.66 44.89 38.82
N ALA A 697 39.16 44.35 39.93
CA ALA A 697 40.58 44.01 40.05
C ALA A 697 40.97 42.86 39.09
N ALA A 698 40.06 41.92 38.83
CA ALA A 698 40.26 40.84 37.86
C ALA A 698 40.25 41.35 36.41
N GLU A 699 39.31 42.23 36.06
CA GLU A 699 39.19 42.84 34.73
C GLU A 699 40.46 43.61 34.35
N ARG A 700 40.97 44.48 35.26
CA ARG A 700 42.22 45.23 35.04
C ARG A 700 43.43 44.30 34.83
N ARG A 701 43.48 43.19 35.56
CA ARG A 701 44.54 42.18 35.41
C ARG A 701 44.46 41.48 34.05
N MET A 702 43.28 41.09 33.61
CA MET A 702 43.06 40.45 32.31
C MET A 702 43.41 41.37 31.14
N VAL A 703 43.06 42.66 31.20
CA VAL A 703 43.45 43.66 30.19
C VAL A 703 44.98 43.80 30.12
N THR A 704 45.65 43.82 31.26
CA THR A 704 47.12 43.91 31.33
C THR A 704 47.80 42.65 30.77
N GLN A 705 47.24 41.47 31.02
CA GLN A 705 47.74 40.20 30.49
C GLN A 705 47.50 40.05 28.98
N ALA A 706 46.38 40.54 28.46
CA ALA A 706 46.09 40.56 27.02
C ALA A 706 47.07 41.47 26.25
N ALA A 707 47.46 42.61 26.83
CA ALA A 707 48.43 43.53 26.25
C ALA A 707 49.88 42.99 26.25
N ALA A 708 50.18 41.95 27.04
CA ALA A 708 51.52 41.36 27.16
C ALA A 708 51.79 40.18 26.21
N ARG A 709 50.80 39.74 25.41
CA ARG A 709 50.94 38.63 24.43
C ARG A 709 51.29 39.18 23.03
N PRO A 710 52.41 38.77 22.38
CA PRO A 710 52.71 39.17 21.00
C PRO A 710 51.83 38.41 19.98
N PRO A 711 51.51 39.01 18.81
CA PRO A 711 50.66 38.39 17.80
C PRO A 711 51.34 37.23 17.04
N GLU A 712 50.69 36.07 16.99
CA GLU A 712 51.13 34.87 16.27
C GLU A 712 50.88 34.96 14.75
N HIS A 713 51.71 35.74 14.06
CA HIS A 713 51.91 35.61 12.61
C HIS A 713 53.40 35.71 12.28
N ALA A 714 54.20 34.71 12.67
CA ALA A 714 55.61 34.63 12.28
C ALA A 714 56.24 33.22 12.33
N ARG A 715 55.47 32.13 12.13
CA ARG A 715 56.05 30.79 11.86
C ARG A 715 55.23 30.01 10.85
N ALA A 716 55.26 30.46 9.61
CA ALA A 716 55.10 29.59 8.46
C ALA A 716 56.48 29.35 7.84
N HIS A 717 56.76 28.09 7.51
CA HIS A 717 57.84 27.58 6.67
C HIS A 717 59.28 27.53 7.23
N SER A 718 59.62 26.39 7.81
CA SER A 718 60.83 25.67 7.42
C SER A 718 60.48 24.20 7.19
N HIS A 719 60.22 23.86 5.93
CA HIS A 719 60.10 22.49 5.45
C HIS A 719 61.42 21.73 5.65
N ASP A 720 61.28 20.50 6.13
CA ASP A 720 61.77 19.28 5.48
C ASP A 720 63.29 19.05 5.36
N ARG A 721 63.76 18.08 6.14
CA ARG A 721 64.68 17.00 5.72
C ARG A 721 64.99 16.11 6.92
N ASN A 722 64.41 14.90 6.92
CA ASN A 722 65.01 13.63 7.35
C ASN A 722 63.92 12.66 7.84
N GLN A 723 63.25 12.02 6.90
CA GLN A 723 62.76 10.66 7.10
C GLN A 723 63.29 9.80 5.95
N ASP A 724 64.55 9.42 6.11
CA ASP A 724 65.15 8.23 5.51
C ASP A 724 66.14 7.69 6.54
N ARG A 725 65.66 6.78 7.39
CA ARG A 725 66.41 5.65 7.96
C ARG A 725 65.61 4.95 9.06
N GLU A 726 65.32 3.68 8.77
CA GLU A 726 65.40 2.52 9.69
C GLU A 726 64.63 2.62 11.01
N PHE A 727 63.46 1.99 11.10
CA PHE A 727 63.26 0.65 11.68
C PHE A 727 61.79 0.22 11.58
#